data_AF-A0AAV1Q3J3-F1
#
_entry.id   AF-A0AAV1Q3J3-F1
#
_cell.length_a   1.000
_cell.length_b   1.000
_cell.length_c   1.000
_cell.angle_alpha   90.00
_cell.angle_beta   90.00
_cell.angle_gamma   90.00
#
_symmetry.space_group_name_H-M   'P 1'
#
loop_
_entity.id
_entity.type
_entity.pdbx_description
1 polymer ?
#
loop_
_entity_poly.entity_id
_entity_poly.type
_entity_poly.pdbx_seq_one_letter_code
_entity_poly.pdbx_strand_id
1 'polypeptide(L)'
;MTTSYPIEMAALGRPFTLGMLYDTRKGVLVPGFTLWDTKTLQENTVDTTQRCSDFHITSSDSMESKSFLLDIEASLKLSFLGGLIEVGGSAKYLNDQKKFKNQSRVTLQYKTTTNFKQLSMNKFAILDEQQKDDIEKSSATHVVTGILYGANAVFVFDSEKLEASSVQEIQGHMEAVIKKIPAFDIQGRVSIKLTDKEKALTKKFSCKFFGDLILESNPATFEEAVNTYVELPKLLGEKKENAVPLKVWLMPLKNFDSKAAELKAEVSTGLVKNVENTVEDLGTVEMRLNDSLADRVSKNFPQIRKSLTSFQRQRNNYTSGLQQAMAKTVISIHEGKEDESSLKKLLEDREKSPFSHEKLSKWLDHKEREINVIGSCVDMMKGTNTKIVPNQSELDEEVLAPGVEDALCFVFTSLESADGYLKAMQNYSHSLELKSSDEEPWYFSNEVLTKMREKAKAFHDLAKPLKNSSSVRFLATAIANEKHKGATIYHYKEGILVTDDFSKPAVPPFKTITDKSALMWCPSLWDRKTLQENTTETSHHSSNFQVTSSDSIESKSSLLDVEASLKASFLGGLIEVGGSAKYLNDQKKFKNHSRVTFQYKATTNFKQLSMNKFAILDEQQKVDIEKSSATHVVTGMLYGANAVFVFDSDKLDASSVQEIQGHMEAVIKKIPSFDVEGKVDIKMTKEEKALTEKFSCKFYGDLILERNPATFVEAVKTYVELPKLLGEKKENAVPLKQAIKKTLPSIREGKEDESSLKKLFEDRDKSLFSHEKLSKWLDHKEREINVIRSCVDMMEGTNTKIVPNQSELDREVLASGVEDALCYVFTSLESADPCLDAMTTYLHSLELRSTDEDHWYSDEVLIKMREKAKAFHDLAKPLKNSSTVRFLATAIANEKHKGATIYHYKEGILVTDDFSKPAVPPVKTITDKSALMWCK
;
A
#
# COMPACT_ATOMS: atom_id res chain seq x y z
N MET A 1 -10.30 43.92 -25.70
CA MET A 1 -9.81 45.32 -25.62
C MET A 1 -8.79 45.50 -26.74
N THR A 2 -8.85 46.56 -27.54
CA THR A 2 -7.83 46.80 -28.58
C THR A 2 -6.61 47.49 -27.96
N THR A 3 -5.61 46.70 -27.54
CA THR A 3 -4.30 47.24 -27.15
C THR A 3 -3.63 47.85 -28.37
N SER A 4 -3.28 49.14 -28.29
CA SER A 4 -2.34 49.78 -29.24
C SER A 4 -0.87 49.59 -28.81
N TYR A 5 -0.65 49.06 -27.61
CA TYR A 5 0.66 48.78 -27.04
C TYR A 5 1.21 47.41 -27.49
N PRO A 6 2.54 47.24 -27.56
CA PRO A 6 3.14 45.93 -27.78
C PRO A 6 2.76 44.92 -26.69
N ILE A 7 2.60 43.65 -27.09
CA ILE A 7 2.41 42.51 -26.18
C ILE A 7 3.76 41.80 -25.99
N GLU A 8 4.10 41.43 -24.76
CA GLU A 8 5.29 40.63 -24.46
C GLU A 8 4.94 39.12 -24.46
N MET A 9 5.85 38.25 -24.89
CA MET A 9 5.56 36.81 -25.01
C MET A 9 6.81 35.94 -24.89
N ALA A 10 6.73 34.81 -24.17
CA ALA A 10 7.80 33.82 -24.17
C ALA A 10 7.93 33.14 -25.55
N ALA A 11 9.17 33.03 -26.04
CA ALA A 11 9.46 32.46 -27.36
C ALA A 11 9.24 30.94 -27.40
N LEU A 12 9.48 30.24 -26.28
CA LEU A 12 9.30 28.79 -26.12
C LEU A 12 10.03 27.94 -27.18
N GLY A 13 11.25 28.34 -27.55
CA GLY A 13 12.09 27.65 -28.54
C GLY A 13 11.57 27.73 -29.98
N ARG A 14 10.60 28.61 -30.28
CA ARG A 14 10.09 28.87 -31.63
C ARG A 14 11.00 29.85 -32.38
N PRO A 15 11.22 29.70 -33.70
CA PRO A 15 12.21 30.47 -34.46
C PRO A 15 11.73 31.89 -34.82
N PHE A 16 11.67 32.79 -33.83
CA PHE A 16 11.31 34.19 -34.03
C PHE A 16 12.45 35.00 -34.67
N THR A 17 12.11 35.86 -35.65
CA THR A 17 13.00 36.90 -36.20
C THR A 17 12.31 38.27 -36.19
N LEU A 18 13.08 39.37 -36.19
CA LEU A 18 12.52 40.72 -36.30
C LEU A 18 11.79 40.90 -37.63
N GLY A 19 10.70 41.67 -37.63
CA GLY A 19 9.84 41.90 -38.80
C GLY A 19 8.95 40.71 -39.19
N MET A 20 9.06 39.57 -38.51
CA MET A 20 8.24 38.38 -38.80
C MET A 20 6.79 38.60 -38.36
N LEU A 21 5.84 38.03 -39.10
CA LEU A 21 4.41 38.12 -38.81
C LEU A 21 3.92 36.97 -37.91
N TYR A 22 2.96 37.26 -37.03
CA TYR A 22 2.42 36.33 -36.03
C TYR A 22 0.89 36.47 -35.89
N ASP A 23 0.19 35.34 -35.76
CA ASP A 23 -1.26 35.29 -35.51
C ASP A 23 -1.53 34.89 -34.05
N THR A 24 -1.68 35.89 -33.18
CA THR A 24 -1.94 35.68 -31.74
C THR A 24 -3.18 34.84 -31.46
N ARG A 25 -4.16 34.83 -32.36
CA ARG A 25 -5.42 34.10 -32.18
C ARG A 25 -5.21 32.58 -32.23
N LYS A 26 -4.25 32.15 -33.04
CA LYS A 26 -3.88 30.74 -33.28
C LYS A 26 -2.55 30.31 -32.65
N GLY A 27 -1.75 31.24 -32.14
CA GLY A 27 -0.44 30.95 -31.53
C GLY A 27 0.71 30.71 -32.52
N VAL A 28 0.50 30.97 -33.82
CA VAL A 28 1.41 30.57 -34.91
C VAL A 28 2.22 31.73 -35.50
N LEU A 29 3.47 31.42 -35.84
CA LEU A 29 4.30 32.22 -36.75
C LEU A 29 3.78 32.08 -38.18
N VAL A 30 3.87 33.14 -38.98
CA VAL A 30 3.63 33.09 -40.42
C VAL A 30 5.00 32.91 -41.11
N PRO A 31 5.33 31.71 -41.63
CA PRO A 31 6.67 31.42 -42.14
C PRO A 31 6.91 32.07 -43.52
N GLY A 32 8.18 32.34 -43.82
CA GLY A 32 8.61 32.80 -45.15
C GLY A 32 8.35 34.27 -45.48
N PHE A 33 7.77 35.05 -44.57
CA PHE A 33 7.48 36.46 -44.79
C PHE A 33 7.92 37.36 -43.63
N THR A 34 8.61 38.46 -43.95
CA THR A 34 8.87 39.58 -43.03
C THR A 34 8.26 40.85 -43.63
N LEU A 35 7.61 41.67 -42.80
CA LEU A 35 6.91 42.89 -43.26
C LEU A 35 7.85 43.92 -43.91
N TRP A 36 9.14 43.87 -43.57
CA TRP A 36 10.19 44.70 -44.14
C TRP A 36 11.33 43.82 -44.65
N ASP A 37 12.07 44.31 -45.64
CA ASP A 37 13.20 43.58 -46.21
C ASP A 37 14.39 43.53 -45.25
N THR A 38 15.32 42.59 -45.52
CA THR A 38 16.47 42.33 -44.65
C THR A 38 17.38 43.55 -44.45
N LYS A 39 17.54 44.41 -45.46
CA LYS A 39 18.37 45.63 -45.35
C LYS A 39 17.67 46.67 -44.48
N THR A 40 16.39 46.94 -44.73
CA THR A 40 15.61 47.90 -43.90
C THR A 40 15.50 47.43 -42.45
N LEU A 41 15.40 46.12 -42.19
CA LEU A 41 15.48 45.56 -40.84
C LEU A 41 16.86 45.81 -40.20
N GLN A 42 17.96 45.55 -40.90
CA GLN A 42 19.32 45.77 -40.39
C GLN A 42 19.61 47.24 -40.10
N GLU A 43 19.27 48.17 -41.01
CA GLU A 43 19.51 49.61 -40.85
C GLU A 43 18.72 50.28 -39.72
N ASN A 44 17.76 49.57 -39.12
CA ASN A 44 16.89 50.09 -38.05
C ASN A 44 16.85 49.20 -36.80
N THR A 45 17.69 48.16 -36.72
CA THR A 45 17.82 47.32 -35.52
C THR A 45 18.79 47.97 -34.52
N VAL A 46 18.32 48.19 -33.29
CA VAL A 46 19.15 48.55 -32.14
C VAL A 46 19.43 47.28 -31.34
N ASP A 47 20.71 46.92 -31.18
CA ASP A 47 21.16 45.76 -30.39
C ASP A 47 21.78 46.24 -29.07
N THR A 48 21.15 45.88 -27.94
CA THR A 48 21.54 46.30 -26.59
C THR A 48 22.03 45.09 -25.80
N THR A 49 23.26 45.14 -25.29
CA THR A 49 23.77 44.06 -24.41
C THR A 49 22.96 43.99 -23.11
N GLN A 50 22.38 42.82 -22.83
CA GLN A 50 21.59 42.54 -21.62
C GLN A 50 22.03 41.19 -21.07
N ARG A 51 23.10 41.19 -20.26
CA ARG A 51 23.72 39.98 -19.69
C ARG A 51 23.21 39.74 -18.28
N CYS A 52 22.42 38.69 -18.11
CA CYS A 52 22.06 38.11 -16.83
C CYS A 52 22.29 36.60 -16.90
N SER A 53 22.59 35.96 -15.77
CA SER A 53 22.65 34.50 -15.64
C SER A 53 22.15 34.13 -14.25
N ASP A 54 21.21 33.19 -14.19
CA ASP A 54 20.40 32.90 -13.02
C ASP A 54 20.01 31.41 -13.00
N PHE A 55 19.59 30.90 -11.85
CA PHE A 55 19.14 29.52 -11.69
C PHE A 55 17.99 29.41 -10.70
N HIS A 56 17.09 28.46 -10.95
CA HIS A 56 15.93 28.20 -10.09
C HIS A 56 15.84 26.71 -9.78
N ILE A 57 15.46 26.35 -8.55
CA ILE A 57 15.26 24.95 -8.12
C ILE A 57 13.86 24.82 -7.55
N THR A 58 13.09 23.85 -8.05
CA THR A 58 11.73 23.55 -7.58
C THR A 58 11.54 22.06 -7.35
N SER A 59 10.75 21.72 -6.34
CA SER A 59 10.23 20.37 -6.07
C SER A 59 8.79 20.18 -6.61
N SER A 60 8.22 21.18 -7.29
CA SER A 60 6.92 21.09 -7.98
C SER A 60 7.08 20.80 -9.48
N ASP A 61 6.13 20.05 -10.02
CA ASP A 61 5.96 19.75 -11.46
C ASP A 61 4.66 20.35 -12.04
N SER A 62 3.92 21.14 -11.25
CA SER A 62 2.64 21.73 -11.68
C SER A 62 2.82 22.71 -12.85
N MET A 63 1.79 22.84 -13.69
CA MET A 63 1.75 23.77 -14.80
C MET A 63 1.99 25.22 -14.34
N GLU A 64 1.49 25.59 -13.17
CA GLU A 64 1.78 26.88 -12.53
C GLU A 64 3.29 27.05 -12.24
N SER A 65 3.96 26.02 -11.69
CA SER A 65 5.42 26.04 -11.47
C SER A 65 6.23 26.00 -12.77
N LYS A 66 5.77 25.30 -13.82
CA LYS A 66 6.48 25.26 -15.11
C LYS A 66 6.33 26.58 -15.87
N SER A 67 5.16 27.19 -15.79
CA SER A 67 4.85 28.49 -16.39
C SER A 67 5.69 29.60 -15.75
N PHE A 68 5.86 29.56 -14.43
CA PHE A 68 6.73 30.49 -13.70
C PHE A 68 8.20 30.41 -14.18
N LEU A 69 8.79 29.20 -14.29
CA LEU A 69 10.18 29.03 -14.73
C LEU A 69 10.41 29.56 -16.16
N LEU A 70 9.41 29.44 -17.05
CA LEU A 70 9.52 29.76 -18.48
C LEU A 70 8.87 31.11 -18.87
N ASP A 71 8.58 31.99 -17.91
CA ASP A 71 7.96 33.32 -18.09
C ASP A 71 6.63 33.28 -18.89
N ILE A 72 5.78 32.28 -18.66
CA ILE A 72 4.56 32.03 -19.45
C ILE A 72 3.33 32.72 -18.83
N GLU A 73 2.83 33.73 -19.53
CA GLU A 73 1.61 34.46 -19.18
C GLU A 73 0.32 33.69 -19.52
N ALA A 74 -0.82 34.07 -18.92
CA ALA A 74 -2.07 33.31 -18.95
C ALA A 74 -2.62 33.01 -20.37
N SER A 75 -2.58 33.97 -21.29
CA SER A 75 -3.02 33.80 -22.68
C SER A 75 -2.15 32.79 -23.44
N LEU A 76 -0.82 32.82 -23.19
CA LEU A 76 0.13 31.87 -23.76
C LEU A 76 -0.03 30.47 -23.12
N LYS A 77 -0.28 30.41 -21.81
CA LYS A 77 -0.56 29.17 -21.06
C LYS A 77 -1.81 28.48 -21.56
N LEU A 78 -2.91 29.21 -21.76
CA LEU A 78 -4.14 28.68 -22.35
C LEU A 78 -3.90 28.14 -23.75
N SER A 79 -3.15 28.87 -24.58
CA SER A 79 -2.83 28.46 -25.94
C SER A 79 -1.98 27.18 -25.97
N PHE A 80 -1.03 27.03 -25.05
CA PHE A 80 -0.28 25.79 -24.86
C PHE A 80 -1.16 24.63 -24.38
N LEU A 81 -1.98 24.84 -23.33
CA LEU A 81 -2.89 23.81 -22.80
C LEU A 81 -3.91 23.35 -23.85
N GLY A 82 -4.43 24.26 -24.67
CA GLY A 82 -5.27 23.97 -25.83
C GLY A 82 -4.55 23.32 -27.01
N GLY A 83 -3.23 23.13 -26.97
CA GLY A 83 -2.47 22.50 -28.05
C GLY A 83 -2.28 23.38 -29.29
N LEU A 84 -2.45 24.70 -29.17
CA LEU A 84 -2.23 25.68 -30.25
C LEU A 84 -0.74 26.00 -30.48
N ILE A 85 0.14 25.62 -29.55
CA ILE A 85 1.56 26.02 -29.55
C ILE A 85 2.46 24.79 -29.49
N GLU A 86 3.23 24.58 -30.55
CA GLU A 86 4.40 23.68 -30.53
C GLU A 86 5.58 24.36 -29.82
N VAL A 87 6.34 23.59 -29.04
CA VAL A 87 7.43 24.09 -28.18
C VAL A 87 8.77 23.43 -28.50
N GLY A 88 9.81 24.27 -28.66
CA GLY A 88 11.18 23.89 -28.97
C GLY A 88 12.11 23.89 -27.74
N GLY A 89 13.37 23.49 -27.95
CA GLY A 89 14.46 23.64 -26.98
C GLY A 89 14.12 23.25 -25.54
N SER A 90 14.40 24.14 -24.59
CA SER A 90 14.11 23.95 -23.16
C SER A 90 12.61 23.85 -22.85
N ALA A 91 11.76 24.50 -23.66
CA ALA A 91 10.32 24.56 -23.42
C ALA A 91 9.61 23.21 -23.62
N LYS A 92 10.28 22.22 -24.22
CA LYS A 92 9.83 20.81 -24.23
C LYS A 92 9.63 20.23 -22.82
N TYR A 93 10.25 20.82 -21.78
CA TYR A 93 9.97 20.52 -20.37
C TYR A 93 8.49 20.62 -19.99
N LEU A 94 7.70 21.50 -20.64
CA LEU A 94 6.26 21.62 -20.41
C LEU A 94 5.54 20.28 -20.61
N ASN A 95 5.97 19.50 -21.62
CA ASN A 95 5.39 18.21 -21.98
C ASN A 95 5.87 17.03 -21.09
N ASP A 96 6.99 17.14 -20.36
CA ASP A 96 7.50 16.05 -19.52
C ASP A 96 6.78 16.01 -18.17
N GLN A 97 5.74 15.18 -18.07
CA GLN A 97 5.04 14.95 -16.80
C GLN A 97 5.74 13.88 -15.96
N LYS A 98 5.68 14.04 -14.64
CA LYS A 98 6.00 13.01 -13.65
C LYS A 98 5.26 11.71 -13.96
N LYS A 99 5.94 10.56 -13.87
CA LYS A 99 5.41 9.27 -14.37
C LYS A 99 4.49 8.56 -13.37
N PHE A 100 4.82 8.64 -12.08
CA PHE A 100 4.10 7.97 -11.00
C PHE A 100 3.69 9.00 -9.95
N LYS A 101 2.59 8.75 -9.23
CA LYS A 101 2.21 9.58 -8.08
C LYS A 101 3.26 9.41 -6.98
N ASN A 102 3.62 8.15 -6.70
CA ASN A 102 4.64 7.78 -5.70
C ASN A 102 6.06 7.81 -6.28
N GLN A 103 6.53 9.01 -6.63
CA GLN A 103 7.88 9.29 -7.12
C GLN A 103 8.31 10.66 -6.58
N SER A 104 9.59 10.86 -6.29
CA SER A 104 10.16 12.17 -5.95
C SER A 104 10.78 12.80 -7.19
N ARG A 105 10.45 14.07 -7.46
CA ARG A 105 10.98 14.87 -8.57
C ARG A 105 11.55 16.19 -8.05
N VAL A 106 12.67 16.63 -8.60
CA VAL A 106 13.24 17.97 -8.37
C VAL A 106 13.79 18.49 -9.70
N THR A 107 13.49 19.74 -10.03
CA THR A 107 13.91 20.38 -11.28
C THR A 107 14.88 21.53 -10.98
N LEU A 108 16.01 21.58 -11.67
CA LEU A 108 16.95 22.71 -11.71
C LEU A 108 16.85 23.38 -13.09
N GLN A 109 16.52 24.67 -13.13
CA GLN A 109 16.64 25.51 -14.31
C GLN A 109 17.95 26.31 -14.26
N TYR A 110 18.62 26.41 -15.40
CA TYR A 110 19.59 27.44 -15.74
C TYR A 110 18.97 28.40 -16.76
N LYS A 111 19.16 29.71 -16.57
CA LYS A 111 18.58 30.78 -17.40
C LYS A 111 19.66 31.83 -17.66
N THR A 112 19.96 32.15 -18.92
CA THR A 112 20.93 33.19 -19.26
C THR A 112 20.46 34.06 -20.41
N THR A 113 20.65 35.38 -20.29
CA THR A 113 20.35 36.37 -21.34
C THR A 113 21.63 36.94 -21.94
N THR A 114 21.58 37.34 -23.21
CA THR A 114 22.74 37.83 -23.95
C THR A 114 22.61 39.30 -24.36
N ASN A 115 21.53 39.60 -25.07
CA ASN A 115 21.29 40.88 -25.72
C ASN A 115 19.84 41.00 -26.20
N PHE A 116 19.37 42.24 -26.31
CA PHE A 116 18.02 42.60 -26.74
C PHE A 116 18.10 43.38 -28.04
N LYS A 117 17.50 42.83 -29.11
CA LYS A 117 17.42 43.47 -30.44
C LYS A 117 16.01 44.02 -30.64
N GLN A 118 15.88 45.29 -31.01
CA GLN A 118 14.59 45.94 -31.26
C GLN A 118 14.62 46.84 -32.50
N LEU A 119 13.47 47.02 -33.15
CA LEU A 119 13.32 47.92 -34.30
C LEU A 119 13.07 49.36 -33.84
N SER A 120 13.77 50.32 -34.43
CA SER A 120 13.51 51.75 -34.24
C SER A 120 12.29 52.16 -35.07
N MET A 121 11.12 52.20 -34.43
CA MET A 121 9.82 52.43 -35.08
C MET A 121 9.72 53.77 -35.84
N ASN A 122 10.63 54.72 -35.60
CA ASN A 122 10.66 56.06 -36.18
C ASN A 122 10.70 56.11 -37.72
N LYS A 123 11.13 55.03 -38.40
CA LYS A 123 11.11 54.94 -39.88
C LYS A 123 10.03 53.99 -40.45
N PHE A 124 9.26 53.31 -39.59
CA PHE A 124 8.33 52.24 -39.98
C PHE A 124 6.84 52.69 -40.01
N ALA A 125 6.58 54.00 -39.92
CA ALA A 125 5.23 54.57 -39.78
C ALA A 125 4.41 54.64 -41.09
N ILE A 126 5.00 54.32 -42.25
CA ILE A 126 4.30 54.31 -43.55
C ILE A 126 4.62 52.98 -44.23
N LEU A 127 3.58 52.18 -44.47
CA LEU A 127 3.67 50.98 -45.30
C LEU A 127 3.32 51.31 -46.75
N ASP A 128 4.00 50.66 -47.70
CA ASP A 128 3.66 50.71 -49.12
C ASP A 128 2.40 49.87 -49.44
N GLU A 129 1.96 49.88 -50.70
CA GLU A 129 0.74 49.18 -51.12
C GLU A 129 0.90 47.65 -51.12
N GLN A 130 2.09 47.14 -51.40
CA GLN A 130 2.38 45.70 -51.38
C GLN A 130 2.37 45.17 -49.95
N GLN A 131 3.05 45.87 -49.02
CA GLN A 131 3.03 45.55 -47.59
C GLN A 131 1.63 45.51 -46.98
N LYS A 132 0.71 46.37 -47.44
CA LYS A 132 -0.69 46.38 -47.00
C LYS A 132 -1.48 45.22 -47.59
N ASP A 133 -1.34 44.98 -48.89
CA ASP A 133 -1.93 43.83 -49.60
C ASP A 133 -1.47 42.49 -48.98
N ASP A 134 -0.20 42.37 -48.60
CA ASP A 134 0.34 41.21 -47.89
C ASP A 134 -0.19 41.08 -46.45
N ILE A 135 -0.39 42.19 -45.72
CA ILE A 135 -1.09 42.16 -44.42
C ILE A 135 -2.54 41.69 -44.60
N GLU A 136 -3.28 42.24 -45.57
CA GLU A 136 -4.68 41.89 -45.87
C GLU A 136 -4.85 40.42 -46.30
N LYS A 137 -3.86 39.87 -47.02
CA LYS A 137 -3.82 38.46 -47.43
C LYS A 137 -3.34 37.51 -46.32
N SER A 138 -2.56 38.01 -45.36
CA SER A 138 -2.12 37.22 -44.21
C SER A 138 -3.27 36.96 -43.21
N SER A 139 -3.10 35.96 -42.34
CA SER A 139 -3.91 35.88 -41.12
C SER A 139 -3.22 36.49 -39.89
N ALA A 140 -2.15 37.26 -40.08
CA ALA A 140 -1.37 37.82 -38.98
C ALA A 140 -2.14 38.91 -38.23
N THR A 141 -1.89 39.01 -36.93
CA THR A 141 -2.43 40.08 -36.07
C THR A 141 -1.34 41.01 -35.55
N HIS A 142 -0.09 40.54 -35.49
CA HIS A 142 1.06 41.27 -34.95
C HIS A 142 2.32 41.07 -35.79
N VAL A 143 3.28 42.00 -35.65
CA VAL A 143 4.64 41.92 -36.18
C VAL A 143 5.67 41.95 -35.04
N VAL A 144 6.73 41.16 -35.14
CA VAL A 144 7.80 41.08 -34.14
C VAL A 144 8.70 42.31 -34.21
N THR A 145 8.68 43.15 -33.17
CA THR A 145 9.45 44.40 -33.10
C THR A 145 10.61 44.35 -32.10
N GLY A 146 10.63 43.40 -31.18
CA GLY A 146 11.74 43.19 -30.23
C GLY A 146 11.93 41.72 -29.87
N ILE A 147 13.19 41.32 -29.63
CA ILE A 147 13.57 39.96 -29.21
C ILE A 147 14.72 40.05 -28.20
N LEU A 148 14.51 39.45 -27.02
CA LEU A 148 15.55 39.16 -26.04
C LEU A 148 16.15 37.77 -26.34
N TYR A 149 17.45 37.73 -26.60
CA TYR A 149 18.20 36.52 -26.87
C TYR A 149 18.86 35.97 -25.60
N GLY A 150 19.10 34.66 -25.59
CA GLY A 150 19.73 33.96 -24.49
C GLY A 150 19.74 32.44 -24.69
N ALA A 151 19.77 31.69 -23.58
CA ALA A 151 19.51 30.26 -23.57
C ALA A 151 18.95 29.83 -22.21
N ASN A 152 18.07 28.83 -22.23
CA ASN A 152 17.61 28.11 -21.06
C ASN A 152 18.08 26.65 -21.09
N ALA A 153 18.22 26.05 -19.92
CA ALA A 153 18.34 24.61 -19.74
C ALA A 153 17.58 24.16 -18.49
N VAL A 154 16.97 22.98 -18.55
CA VAL A 154 16.17 22.40 -17.48
C VAL A 154 16.63 20.96 -17.25
N PHE A 155 17.12 20.71 -16.05
CA PHE A 155 17.56 19.42 -15.55
C PHE A 155 16.46 18.86 -14.62
N VAL A 156 15.73 17.86 -15.10
CA VAL A 156 14.65 17.21 -14.33
C VAL A 156 15.22 15.95 -13.69
N PHE A 157 15.28 15.91 -12.36
CA PHE A 157 15.76 14.76 -11.62
C PHE A 157 14.59 13.91 -11.12
N ASP A 158 14.46 12.70 -11.65
CA ASP A 158 13.41 11.73 -11.35
C ASP A 158 13.97 10.53 -10.58
N SER A 159 13.47 10.28 -9.37
CA SER A 159 13.74 9.05 -8.61
C SER A 159 12.98 7.83 -9.13
N GLU A 160 13.30 6.65 -8.60
CA GLU A 160 12.51 5.43 -8.79
C GLU A 160 11.09 5.53 -8.19
N LYS A 161 10.22 4.53 -8.45
CA LYS A 161 8.91 4.43 -7.78
C LYS A 161 9.12 4.03 -6.32
N LEU A 162 8.50 4.78 -5.41
CA LEU A 162 8.60 4.63 -3.96
C LEU A 162 7.30 4.05 -3.36
N GLU A 163 7.35 3.65 -2.08
CA GLU A 163 6.13 3.57 -1.26
C GLU A 163 5.75 4.98 -0.78
N ALA A 164 4.46 5.25 -0.60
CA ALA A 164 3.93 6.61 -0.39
C ALA A 164 4.56 7.35 0.81
N SER A 165 4.89 6.63 1.88
CA SER A 165 5.51 7.17 3.10
C SER A 165 6.94 7.70 2.92
N SER A 166 7.64 7.35 1.83
CA SER A 166 9.04 7.75 1.59
C SER A 166 9.20 8.92 0.61
N VAL A 167 8.13 9.34 -0.09
CA VAL A 167 8.21 10.31 -1.18
C VAL A 167 8.76 11.67 -0.72
N GLN A 168 8.25 12.20 0.40
CA GLN A 168 8.65 13.50 0.93
C GLN A 168 10.09 13.50 1.46
N GLU A 169 10.50 12.42 2.15
CA GLU A 169 11.86 12.25 2.67
C GLU A 169 12.89 12.22 1.53
N ILE A 170 12.65 11.41 0.50
CA ILE A 170 13.57 11.30 -0.64
C ILE A 170 13.62 12.62 -1.43
N GLN A 171 12.49 13.32 -1.58
CA GLN A 171 12.44 14.60 -2.28
C GLN A 171 13.27 15.69 -1.58
N GLY A 172 13.15 15.83 -0.25
CA GLY A 172 13.96 16.79 0.51
C GLY A 172 15.47 16.48 0.44
N HIS A 173 15.85 15.20 0.49
CA HIS A 173 17.23 14.78 0.31
C HIS A 173 17.76 15.06 -1.12
N MET A 174 16.96 14.82 -2.17
CA MET A 174 17.31 15.16 -3.55
C MET A 174 17.56 16.67 -3.71
N GLU A 175 16.63 17.49 -3.20
CA GLU A 175 16.71 18.94 -3.30
C GLU A 175 17.96 19.51 -2.62
N ALA A 176 18.33 18.97 -1.45
CA ALA A 176 19.55 19.36 -0.73
C ALA A 176 20.85 19.05 -1.48
N VAL A 177 20.88 17.99 -2.31
CA VAL A 177 22.05 17.64 -3.14
C VAL A 177 22.06 18.43 -4.45
N ILE A 178 20.89 18.63 -5.08
CA ILE A 178 20.75 19.42 -6.33
C ILE A 178 21.05 20.90 -6.10
N LYS A 179 20.75 21.44 -4.91
CA LYS A 179 21.18 22.78 -4.46
C LYS A 179 22.70 23.00 -4.44
N LYS A 180 23.52 21.94 -4.54
CA LYS A 180 24.98 22.06 -4.67
C LYS A 180 25.46 22.25 -6.11
N ILE A 181 24.66 21.90 -7.13
CA ILE A 181 25.09 21.96 -8.54
C ILE A 181 25.59 23.36 -8.95
N PRO A 182 24.86 24.47 -8.64
CA PRO A 182 25.31 25.82 -8.99
C PRO A 182 26.56 26.32 -8.24
N ALA A 183 27.03 25.58 -7.24
CA ALA A 183 28.18 25.96 -6.41
C ALA A 183 29.50 25.28 -6.84
N PHE A 184 29.51 24.49 -7.91
CA PHE A 184 30.73 23.91 -8.48
C PHE A 184 31.39 24.89 -9.47
N ASP A 185 32.65 25.25 -9.20
CA ASP A 185 33.37 26.30 -9.94
C ASP A 185 33.83 25.85 -11.35
N ILE A 186 33.92 26.83 -12.24
CA ILE A 186 34.11 26.69 -13.69
C ILE A 186 35.56 26.31 -14.05
N GLN A 187 36.50 26.42 -13.10
CA GLN A 187 37.95 26.24 -13.29
C GLN A 187 38.45 24.79 -13.52
N GLY A 188 37.55 23.84 -13.82
CA GLY A 188 37.93 22.67 -14.63
C GLY A 188 38.73 21.56 -13.94
N ARG A 189 38.31 21.13 -12.74
CA ARG A 189 38.55 19.76 -12.19
C ARG A 189 37.63 19.52 -10.99
N VAL A 190 36.37 19.17 -11.26
CA VAL A 190 35.34 19.10 -10.21
C VAL A 190 35.52 17.84 -9.34
N SER A 191 36.28 17.97 -8.24
CA SER A 191 36.19 17.01 -7.13
C SER A 191 34.85 17.22 -6.42
N ILE A 192 33.79 16.52 -6.87
CA ILE A 192 32.44 16.67 -6.31
C ILE A 192 32.44 16.24 -4.83
N LYS A 193 32.46 17.21 -3.91
CA LYS A 193 32.54 16.98 -2.45
C LYS A 193 31.18 16.58 -1.87
N LEU A 194 30.74 15.38 -2.20
CA LEU A 194 29.60 14.69 -1.57
C LEU A 194 30.07 13.81 -0.41
N THR A 195 29.24 13.70 0.62
CA THR A 195 29.34 12.63 1.63
C THR A 195 28.94 11.29 1.02
N ASP A 196 29.35 10.17 1.62
CA ASP A 196 29.03 8.85 1.05
C ASP A 196 27.54 8.51 1.08
N LYS A 197 26.77 9.11 2.01
CA LYS A 197 25.29 9.07 1.98
C LYS A 197 24.73 9.78 0.75
N GLU A 198 25.27 10.94 0.39
CA GLU A 198 24.85 11.70 -0.78
C GLU A 198 25.26 10.99 -2.08
N LYS A 199 26.46 10.41 -2.16
CA LYS A 199 26.89 9.55 -3.30
C LYS A 199 26.05 8.27 -3.45
N ALA A 200 25.46 7.78 -2.37
CA ALA A 200 24.51 6.67 -2.41
C ALA A 200 23.11 7.13 -2.86
N LEU A 201 22.77 8.40 -2.65
CA LEU A 201 21.52 9.00 -3.10
C LEU A 201 21.55 9.40 -4.59
N THR A 202 22.66 9.96 -5.10
CA THR A 202 22.77 10.36 -6.53
C THR A 202 22.56 9.19 -7.49
N LYS A 203 22.83 7.96 -7.03
CA LYS A 203 22.61 6.71 -7.77
C LYS A 203 21.16 6.19 -7.75
N LYS A 204 20.25 6.85 -7.03
CA LYS A 204 18.82 6.48 -6.93
C LYS A 204 17.88 7.37 -7.74
N PHE A 205 18.41 8.37 -8.44
CA PHE A 205 17.65 9.22 -9.34
C PHE A 205 18.39 9.40 -10.66
N SER A 206 17.59 9.61 -11.71
CA SER A 206 18.02 9.87 -13.08
C SER A 206 17.89 11.35 -13.40
N CYS A 207 18.63 11.84 -14.39
CA CYS A 207 18.45 13.17 -14.97
C CYS A 207 17.79 13.06 -16.35
N LYS A 208 16.97 14.06 -16.70
CA LYS A 208 16.57 14.37 -18.07
C LYS A 208 16.96 15.81 -18.36
N PHE A 209 17.39 16.08 -19.59
CA PHE A 209 17.81 17.41 -20.02
C PHE A 209 16.88 17.96 -21.12
N PHE A 210 16.42 19.20 -20.91
CA PHE A 210 15.71 19.99 -21.92
C PHE A 210 16.40 21.35 -22.02
N GLY A 211 17.08 21.65 -23.13
CA GLY A 211 17.83 22.90 -23.28
C GLY A 211 17.82 23.44 -24.69
N ASP A 212 18.19 24.72 -24.80
CA ASP A 212 18.30 25.43 -26.08
C ASP A 212 19.68 25.28 -26.74
N LEU A 213 20.70 24.87 -25.96
CA LEU A 213 22.07 24.64 -26.43
C LEU A 213 22.28 23.18 -26.83
N ILE A 214 23.03 22.98 -27.91
CA ILE A 214 23.39 21.64 -28.42
C ILE A 214 24.52 21.07 -27.56
N LEU A 215 24.33 19.84 -27.07
CA LEU A 215 25.33 19.06 -26.33
C LEU A 215 25.87 17.93 -27.20
N GLU A 216 27.10 17.46 -26.93
CA GLU A 216 27.61 16.20 -27.50
C GLU A 216 26.85 14.98 -26.95
N SER A 217 26.46 15.03 -25.68
CA SER A 217 25.63 14.02 -25.01
C SER A 217 24.75 14.67 -23.93
N ASN A 218 23.47 14.31 -23.87
CA ASN A 218 22.59 14.75 -22.79
C ASN A 218 22.90 14.02 -21.47
N PRO A 219 22.96 14.71 -20.32
CA PRO A 219 23.22 14.07 -19.02
C PRO A 219 22.06 13.17 -18.58
N ALA A 220 22.39 11.98 -18.09
CA ALA A 220 21.44 11.00 -17.53
C ALA A 220 21.65 10.77 -16.02
N THR A 221 22.81 11.16 -15.48
CA THR A 221 23.21 11.06 -14.07
C THR A 221 23.39 12.43 -13.41
N PHE A 222 23.53 12.44 -12.08
CA PHE A 222 23.86 13.68 -11.34
C PHE A 222 25.23 14.23 -11.71
N GLU A 223 26.22 13.36 -11.83
CA GLU A 223 27.62 13.72 -12.10
C GLU A 223 27.79 14.28 -13.52
N GLU A 224 27.09 13.75 -14.53
CA GLU A 224 27.03 14.34 -15.87
C GLU A 224 26.28 15.69 -15.87
N ALA A 225 25.20 15.81 -15.09
CA ALA A 225 24.45 17.07 -14.99
C ALA A 225 25.29 18.20 -14.36
N VAL A 226 26.15 17.89 -13.38
CA VAL A 226 27.14 18.84 -12.83
C VAL A 226 28.13 19.30 -13.90
N ASN A 227 28.70 18.37 -14.69
CA ASN A 227 29.64 18.72 -15.75
C ASN A 227 28.96 19.59 -16.83
N THR A 228 27.78 19.17 -17.29
CA THR A 228 26.96 19.90 -18.28
C THR A 228 26.67 21.33 -17.79
N TYR A 229 26.24 21.51 -16.54
CA TYR A 229 25.94 22.82 -15.96
C TYR A 229 27.15 23.77 -15.99
N VAL A 230 28.36 23.24 -15.72
CA VAL A 230 29.64 23.98 -15.78
C VAL A 230 30.06 24.33 -17.22
N GLU A 231 29.47 23.70 -18.22
CA GLU A 231 29.77 23.92 -19.65
C GLU A 231 28.76 24.82 -20.36
N LEU A 232 27.50 24.88 -19.91
CA LEU A 232 26.45 25.75 -20.48
C LEU A 232 26.90 27.21 -20.76
N PRO A 233 27.64 27.91 -19.88
CA PRO A 233 28.07 29.28 -20.15
C PRO A 233 29.08 29.41 -21.30
N LYS A 234 29.82 28.33 -21.59
CA LYS A 234 30.84 28.26 -22.66
C LYS A 234 30.19 27.95 -24.00
N LEU A 235 29.16 27.09 -23.99
CA LEU A 235 28.43 26.62 -25.16
C LEU A 235 27.61 27.72 -25.88
N LEU A 236 27.44 28.90 -25.29
CA LEU A 236 26.91 30.08 -25.99
C LEU A 236 27.77 30.54 -27.18
N GLY A 237 29.08 30.25 -27.16
CA GLY A 237 30.06 30.78 -28.12
C GLY A 237 30.61 32.18 -27.75
N GLU A 238 31.78 32.53 -28.28
CA GLU A 238 32.49 33.78 -27.93
C GLU A 238 31.70 35.04 -28.33
N LYS A 239 30.95 34.96 -29.43
CA LYS A 239 30.10 36.03 -29.97
C LYS A 239 28.63 35.84 -29.57
N LYS A 240 28.33 34.83 -28.74
CA LYS A 240 26.96 34.40 -28.36
C LYS A 240 26.14 33.93 -29.57
N GLU A 241 26.82 33.36 -30.56
CA GLU A 241 26.26 32.86 -31.82
C GLU A 241 25.21 31.76 -31.65
N ASN A 242 25.25 31.01 -30.54
CA ASN A 242 24.30 29.94 -30.22
C ASN A 242 23.09 30.42 -29.39
N ALA A 243 22.92 31.74 -29.18
CA ALA A 243 21.81 32.30 -28.41
C ALA A 243 20.49 32.30 -29.21
N VAL A 244 19.42 31.79 -28.61
CA VAL A 244 18.07 31.71 -29.19
C VAL A 244 17.16 32.83 -28.67
N PRO A 245 16.04 33.13 -29.36
CA PRO A 245 14.97 33.95 -28.79
C PRO A 245 14.42 33.33 -27.49
N LEU A 246 14.39 34.11 -26.40
CA LEU A 246 13.77 33.73 -25.13
C LEU A 246 12.43 34.43 -24.90
N LYS A 247 12.37 35.74 -25.16
CA LYS A 247 11.17 36.57 -25.01
C LYS A 247 11.07 37.55 -26.18
N VAL A 248 9.86 37.82 -26.65
CA VAL A 248 9.58 38.65 -27.83
C VAL A 248 8.54 39.72 -27.54
N TRP A 249 8.60 40.80 -28.31
CA TRP A 249 7.68 41.93 -28.28
C TRP A 249 6.96 42.02 -29.62
N LEU A 250 5.63 42.01 -29.55
CA LEU A 250 4.72 41.89 -30.69
C LEU A 250 3.91 43.19 -30.82
N MET A 251 4.10 43.95 -31.90
CA MET A 251 3.32 45.15 -32.19
C MET A 251 2.05 44.79 -32.99
N PRO A 252 0.84 45.23 -32.58
CA PRO A 252 -0.39 45.00 -33.33
C PRO A 252 -0.31 45.59 -34.76
N LEU A 253 -0.67 44.80 -35.78
CA LEU A 253 -0.69 45.27 -37.17
C LEU A 253 -1.74 46.37 -37.41
N LYS A 254 -2.78 46.41 -36.57
CA LYS A 254 -3.79 47.47 -36.47
C LYS A 254 -3.22 48.88 -36.27
N ASN A 255 -1.98 49.01 -35.79
CA ASN A 255 -1.29 50.30 -35.67
C ASN A 255 -0.72 50.81 -37.02
N PHE A 256 -0.66 49.96 -38.06
CA PHE A 256 -0.11 50.30 -39.38
C PHE A 256 -1.18 50.23 -40.49
N ASP A 257 -2.09 49.25 -40.44
CA ASP A 257 -3.25 49.17 -41.33
C ASP A 257 -4.53 48.82 -40.55
N SER A 258 -5.60 49.58 -40.77
CA SER A 258 -6.87 49.42 -40.06
C SER A 258 -7.67 48.17 -40.47
N LYS A 259 -7.34 47.56 -41.62
CA LYS A 259 -7.93 46.31 -42.12
C LYS A 259 -7.27 45.05 -41.55
N ALA A 260 -6.08 45.16 -40.95
CA ALA A 260 -5.34 44.02 -40.41
C ALA A 260 -6.20 43.18 -39.45
N ALA A 261 -5.94 41.87 -39.37
CA ALA A 261 -6.67 41.03 -38.43
C ALA A 261 -6.34 41.42 -36.97
N GLU A 262 -7.31 41.29 -36.07
CA GLU A 262 -7.17 41.68 -34.66
C GLU A 262 -7.57 40.56 -33.70
N LEU A 263 -6.99 40.59 -32.50
CA LEU A 263 -7.44 39.82 -31.35
C LEU A 263 -8.60 40.59 -30.69
N LYS A 264 -9.83 40.10 -30.81
CA LYS A 264 -11.02 40.87 -30.38
C LYS A 264 -11.30 40.72 -28.88
N ALA A 265 -11.23 39.48 -28.41
CA ALA A 265 -11.40 39.10 -27.03
C ALA A 265 -10.24 38.20 -26.58
N GLU A 266 -10.04 38.14 -25.28
CA GLU A 266 -9.13 37.22 -24.61
C GLU A 266 -9.94 36.45 -23.56
N VAL A 267 -9.42 35.32 -23.09
CA VAL A 267 -10.08 34.52 -22.04
C VAL A 267 -9.61 34.95 -20.66
N SER A 268 -10.56 35.19 -19.75
CA SER A 268 -10.30 35.59 -18.37
C SER A 268 -9.36 34.64 -17.64
N THR A 269 -8.47 35.20 -16.80
CA THR A 269 -7.47 34.43 -16.03
C THR A 269 -8.09 33.38 -15.11
N GLY A 270 -9.32 33.61 -14.62
CA GLY A 270 -10.10 32.63 -13.87
C GLY A 270 -10.49 31.42 -14.71
N LEU A 271 -10.95 31.63 -15.95
CA LEU A 271 -11.29 30.52 -16.86
C LEU A 271 -10.02 29.81 -17.37
N VAL A 272 -8.91 30.52 -17.56
CA VAL A 272 -7.59 29.90 -17.81
C VAL A 272 -7.20 28.95 -16.67
N LYS A 273 -7.40 29.34 -15.39
CA LYS A 273 -7.11 28.46 -14.25
C LYS A 273 -8.05 27.26 -14.17
N ASN A 274 -9.30 27.38 -14.60
CA ASN A 274 -10.21 26.23 -14.69
C ASN A 274 -9.76 25.22 -15.79
N VAL A 275 -9.27 25.71 -16.93
CA VAL A 275 -8.66 24.86 -17.98
C VAL A 275 -7.39 24.18 -17.46
N GLU A 276 -6.51 24.92 -16.78
CA GLU A 276 -5.31 24.40 -16.13
C GLU A 276 -5.64 23.25 -15.16
N ASN A 277 -6.53 23.49 -14.18
CA ASN A 277 -7.01 22.46 -13.25
C ASN A 277 -7.55 21.22 -13.99
N THR A 278 -8.33 21.41 -15.06
CA THR A 278 -8.93 20.30 -15.84
C THR A 278 -7.87 19.44 -16.55
N VAL A 279 -6.76 20.04 -16.98
CA VAL A 279 -5.64 19.31 -17.59
C VAL A 279 -4.75 18.66 -16.53
N GLU A 280 -4.55 19.31 -15.37
CA GLU A 280 -3.81 18.73 -14.24
C GLU A 280 -4.55 17.55 -13.59
N ASP A 281 -5.88 17.62 -13.45
CA ASP A 281 -6.77 16.51 -13.09
C ASP A 281 -6.50 15.26 -13.94
N LEU A 282 -6.37 15.47 -15.25
CA LEU A 282 -6.06 14.39 -16.17
C LEU A 282 -4.62 13.91 -15.92
N GLY A 283 -3.65 14.80 -15.68
CA GLY A 283 -2.30 14.41 -15.24
C GLY A 283 -2.28 13.50 -14.00
N THR A 284 -3.02 13.85 -12.93
CA THR A 284 -3.04 13.09 -11.67
C THR A 284 -3.69 11.71 -11.83
N VAL A 285 -4.77 11.61 -12.60
CA VAL A 285 -5.41 10.33 -12.95
C VAL A 285 -4.45 9.41 -13.70
N GLU A 286 -3.59 9.92 -14.58
CA GLU A 286 -2.61 9.09 -15.30
C GLU A 286 -1.41 8.68 -14.42
N MET A 287 -0.97 9.53 -13.49
CA MET A 287 0.01 9.14 -12.48
C MET A 287 -0.49 7.98 -11.59
N ARG A 288 -1.76 8.04 -11.14
CA ARG A 288 -2.44 7.00 -10.34
C ARG A 288 -2.63 5.69 -11.12
N LEU A 289 -2.99 5.82 -12.40
CA LEU A 289 -3.11 4.70 -13.35
C LEU A 289 -1.76 4.04 -13.66
N ASN A 290 -0.69 4.81 -13.85
CA ASN A 290 0.67 4.30 -14.05
C ASN A 290 1.17 3.57 -12.79
N ASP A 291 0.81 4.06 -11.60
CA ASP A 291 1.09 3.36 -10.35
C ASP A 291 0.38 2.00 -10.26
N SER A 292 -0.88 1.93 -10.70
CA SER A 292 -1.67 0.69 -10.82
C SER A 292 -1.10 -0.27 -11.87
N LEU A 293 -0.70 0.23 -13.05
CA LEU A 293 -0.09 -0.55 -14.14
C LEU A 293 1.32 -1.09 -13.81
N ALA A 294 1.99 -0.46 -12.85
CA ALA A 294 3.30 -0.88 -12.34
C ALA A 294 3.22 -1.89 -11.18
N ASP A 295 2.04 -2.14 -10.62
CA ASP A 295 1.85 -3.15 -9.58
C ASP A 295 2.14 -4.58 -10.10
N ARG A 296 2.55 -5.48 -9.20
CA ARG A 296 2.87 -6.89 -9.48
C ARG A 296 1.66 -7.67 -10.03
N VAL A 297 0.44 -7.37 -9.58
CA VAL A 297 -0.78 -8.08 -10.00
C VAL A 297 -1.15 -7.65 -11.41
N SER A 298 -1.12 -6.34 -11.69
CA SER A 298 -1.28 -5.73 -13.02
C SER A 298 -0.18 -6.07 -14.04
N LYS A 299 0.91 -6.70 -13.59
CA LYS A 299 1.94 -7.30 -14.44
C LYS A 299 1.65 -8.78 -14.72
N ASN A 300 1.17 -9.52 -13.72
CA ASN A 300 1.02 -10.98 -13.79
C ASN A 300 -0.36 -11.44 -14.31
N PHE A 301 -1.39 -10.58 -14.26
CA PHE A 301 -2.74 -10.88 -14.77
C PHE A 301 -3.11 -9.96 -15.95
N PRO A 302 -3.03 -10.45 -17.21
CA PRO A 302 -3.33 -9.65 -18.39
C PRO A 302 -4.74 -9.08 -18.43
N GLN A 303 -5.71 -9.68 -17.75
CA GLN A 303 -7.09 -9.22 -17.62
C GLN A 303 -7.15 -7.82 -16.99
N ILE A 304 -6.53 -7.66 -15.81
CA ILE A 304 -6.41 -6.39 -15.10
C ILE A 304 -5.63 -5.39 -15.97
N ARG A 305 -4.50 -5.85 -16.54
CA ARG A 305 -3.66 -5.01 -17.40
C ARG A 305 -4.43 -4.46 -18.60
N LYS A 306 -5.22 -5.29 -19.28
CA LYS A 306 -6.10 -4.95 -20.40
C LYS A 306 -7.19 -3.96 -19.98
N SER A 307 -7.77 -4.11 -18.79
CA SER A 307 -8.71 -3.16 -18.20
C SER A 307 -8.06 -1.77 -18.01
N LEU A 308 -6.91 -1.72 -17.34
CA LEU A 308 -6.16 -0.48 -17.09
C LEU A 308 -5.65 0.19 -18.39
N THR A 309 -5.10 -0.57 -19.33
CA THR A 309 -4.65 -0.05 -20.63
C THR A 309 -5.82 0.41 -21.50
N SER A 310 -6.98 -0.24 -21.43
CA SER A 310 -8.19 0.25 -22.11
C SER A 310 -8.68 1.57 -21.51
N PHE A 311 -8.71 1.71 -20.18
CA PHE A 311 -8.97 2.98 -19.51
C PHE A 311 -7.98 4.06 -19.97
N GLN A 312 -6.67 3.78 -19.97
CA GLN A 312 -5.63 4.71 -20.45
C GLN A 312 -5.93 5.18 -21.87
N ARG A 313 -6.25 4.27 -22.79
CA ARG A 313 -6.60 4.60 -24.18
C ARG A 313 -7.86 5.46 -24.28
N GLN A 314 -8.95 5.08 -23.60
CA GLN A 314 -10.19 5.86 -23.68
C GLN A 314 -10.00 7.28 -23.12
N ARG A 315 -9.28 7.41 -22.00
CA ARG A 315 -8.93 8.71 -21.41
C ARG A 315 -7.97 9.52 -22.30
N ASN A 316 -6.95 8.92 -22.91
CA ASN A 316 -6.02 9.65 -23.80
C ASN A 316 -6.73 10.12 -25.09
N ASN A 317 -7.65 9.31 -25.64
CA ASN A 317 -8.52 9.72 -26.74
C ASN A 317 -9.40 10.92 -26.34
N TYR A 318 -10.01 10.87 -25.15
CA TYR A 318 -10.83 11.98 -24.63
C TYR A 318 -9.99 13.25 -24.38
N THR A 319 -8.81 13.15 -23.76
CA THR A 319 -7.90 14.29 -23.54
C THR A 319 -7.51 14.94 -24.86
N SER A 320 -7.19 14.18 -25.90
CA SER A 320 -6.89 14.74 -27.22
C SER A 320 -8.11 15.40 -27.88
N GLY A 321 -9.30 14.79 -27.77
CA GLY A 321 -10.55 15.38 -28.27
C GLY A 321 -10.93 16.68 -27.56
N LEU A 322 -10.79 16.71 -26.22
CA LEU A 322 -10.99 17.89 -25.38
C LEU A 322 -10.00 19.00 -25.74
N GLN A 323 -8.72 18.67 -25.93
CA GLN A 323 -7.70 19.62 -26.36
C GLN A 323 -8.02 20.22 -27.74
N GLN A 324 -8.42 19.40 -28.71
CA GLN A 324 -8.86 19.87 -30.03
C GLN A 324 -10.15 20.71 -29.99
N ALA A 325 -11.04 20.49 -29.02
CA ALA A 325 -12.22 21.32 -28.81
C ALA A 325 -11.83 22.67 -28.19
N MET A 326 -10.98 22.67 -27.15
CA MET A 326 -10.43 23.88 -26.54
C MET A 326 -9.70 24.73 -27.58
N ALA A 327 -8.85 24.14 -28.42
CA ALA A 327 -8.17 24.83 -29.53
C ALA A 327 -9.15 25.64 -30.41
N LYS A 328 -10.24 25.00 -30.84
CA LYS A 328 -11.23 25.60 -31.75
C LYS A 328 -11.99 26.74 -31.07
N THR A 329 -12.53 26.51 -29.88
CA THR A 329 -13.27 27.53 -29.12
C THR A 329 -12.39 28.70 -28.71
N VAL A 330 -11.12 28.47 -28.32
CA VAL A 330 -10.16 29.55 -28.03
C VAL A 330 -9.91 30.40 -29.28
N ILE A 331 -9.72 29.81 -30.46
CA ILE A 331 -9.61 30.56 -31.72
C ILE A 331 -10.91 31.35 -32.01
N SER A 332 -12.09 30.74 -31.83
CA SER A 332 -13.37 31.43 -32.02
C SER A 332 -13.57 32.62 -31.08
N ILE A 333 -13.16 32.51 -29.80
CA ILE A 333 -13.18 33.62 -28.84
C ILE A 333 -12.20 34.71 -29.27
N HIS A 334 -10.96 34.34 -29.62
CA HIS A 334 -9.95 35.29 -30.11
C HIS A 334 -10.39 36.03 -31.39
N GLU A 335 -11.18 35.40 -32.26
CA GLU A 335 -11.79 36.00 -33.45
C GLU A 335 -13.10 36.77 -33.17
N GLY A 336 -13.62 36.73 -31.93
CA GLY A 336 -14.89 37.32 -31.50
C GLY A 336 -16.11 36.71 -32.19
N LYS A 337 -16.11 35.40 -32.39
CA LYS A 337 -17.22 34.59 -32.94
C LYS A 337 -18.00 33.86 -31.85
N GLU A 338 -17.30 33.44 -30.79
CA GLU A 338 -17.84 32.81 -29.58
C GLU A 338 -17.44 33.65 -28.36
N ASP A 339 -18.13 33.49 -27.24
CA ASP A 339 -17.78 34.08 -25.95
C ASP A 339 -17.24 33.02 -24.96
N GLU A 340 -16.70 33.47 -23.82
CA GLU A 340 -16.13 32.59 -22.79
C GLU A 340 -17.10 31.50 -22.27
N SER A 341 -18.42 31.70 -22.34
CA SER A 341 -19.38 30.68 -21.93
C SER A 341 -19.29 29.40 -22.77
N SER A 342 -18.82 29.49 -24.02
CA SER A 342 -18.59 28.32 -24.89
C SER A 342 -17.46 27.44 -24.36
N LEU A 343 -16.37 28.05 -23.86
CA LEU A 343 -15.27 27.33 -23.21
C LEU A 343 -15.67 26.84 -21.82
N LYS A 344 -16.42 27.63 -21.04
CA LYS A 344 -16.97 27.22 -19.74
C LYS A 344 -17.89 25.99 -19.88
N LYS A 345 -18.77 25.99 -20.88
CA LYS A 345 -19.66 24.86 -21.19
C LYS A 345 -18.88 23.59 -21.51
N LEU A 346 -17.79 23.68 -22.27
CA LEU A 346 -16.94 22.52 -22.59
C LEU A 346 -16.37 21.86 -21.32
N LEU A 347 -16.05 22.64 -20.28
CA LEU A 347 -15.64 22.12 -18.97
C LEU A 347 -16.83 21.54 -18.18
N GLU A 348 -17.99 22.21 -18.18
CA GLU A 348 -19.20 21.67 -17.51
C GLU A 348 -19.70 20.36 -18.13
N ASP A 349 -19.54 20.18 -19.44
CA ASP A 349 -19.94 18.97 -20.14
C ASP A 349 -18.98 17.79 -19.86
N ARG A 350 -17.71 18.04 -19.48
CA ARG A 350 -16.83 17.02 -18.87
C ARG A 350 -17.44 16.46 -17.59
N GLU A 351 -17.87 17.32 -16.66
CA GLU A 351 -18.32 16.85 -15.35
C GLU A 351 -19.62 16.02 -15.43
N LYS A 352 -20.45 16.32 -16.44
CA LYS A 352 -21.64 15.51 -16.79
C LYS A 352 -21.24 14.16 -17.43
N SER A 353 -20.21 14.14 -18.28
CA SER A 353 -19.71 12.94 -18.98
C SER A 353 -19.19 11.83 -18.05
N PRO A 354 -18.84 10.63 -18.56
CA PRO A 354 -18.08 9.63 -17.82
C PRO A 354 -16.68 10.08 -17.38
N PHE A 355 -16.11 11.13 -17.98
CA PHE A 355 -14.73 11.60 -17.82
C PHE A 355 -14.56 12.74 -16.78
N SER A 356 -15.55 12.92 -15.90
CA SER A 356 -15.43 13.79 -14.71
C SER A 356 -14.33 13.29 -13.76
N HIS A 357 -13.76 14.17 -12.93
CA HIS A 357 -12.73 13.76 -11.98
C HIS A 357 -13.25 12.62 -11.07
N GLU A 358 -14.40 12.83 -10.45
CA GLU A 358 -15.05 11.88 -9.53
C GLU A 358 -15.19 10.48 -10.15
N LYS A 359 -15.71 10.37 -11.37
CA LYS A 359 -15.99 9.09 -12.03
C LYS A 359 -14.70 8.36 -12.42
N LEU A 360 -13.70 9.09 -12.91
CA LEU A 360 -12.37 8.53 -13.22
C LEU A 360 -11.66 8.04 -11.95
N SER A 361 -11.74 8.82 -10.86
CA SER A 361 -11.14 8.47 -9.57
C SER A 361 -11.83 7.25 -8.93
N LYS A 362 -13.17 7.24 -8.92
CA LYS A 362 -14.00 6.15 -8.39
C LYS A 362 -13.81 4.83 -9.14
N TRP A 363 -13.67 4.85 -10.47
CA TRP A 363 -13.32 3.64 -11.22
C TRP A 363 -11.92 3.11 -10.84
N LEU A 364 -10.94 3.99 -10.63
CA LEU A 364 -9.63 3.60 -10.11
C LEU A 364 -9.70 3.09 -8.66
N ASP A 365 -10.60 3.59 -7.82
CA ASP A 365 -10.84 3.04 -6.47
C ASP A 365 -11.39 1.62 -6.53
N HIS A 366 -12.37 1.39 -7.40
CA HIS A 366 -12.92 0.07 -7.68
C HIS A 366 -11.85 -0.91 -8.23
N LYS A 367 -11.00 -0.45 -9.17
CA LYS A 367 -9.98 -1.31 -9.80
C LYS A 367 -8.76 -1.58 -8.93
N GLU A 368 -8.32 -0.62 -8.12
CA GLU A 368 -7.30 -0.92 -7.10
C GLU A 368 -7.88 -1.77 -5.96
N ARG A 369 -9.18 -1.69 -5.64
CA ARG A 369 -9.85 -2.68 -4.76
C ARG A 369 -9.82 -4.09 -5.36
N GLU A 370 -10.11 -4.24 -6.64
CA GLU A 370 -9.97 -5.52 -7.35
C GLU A 370 -8.51 -6.04 -7.26
N ILE A 371 -7.52 -5.19 -7.55
CA ILE A 371 -6.08 -5.49 -7.40
C ILE A 371 -5.71 -5.87 -5.96
N ASN A 372 -6.30 -5.25 -4.92
CA ASN A 372 -6.02 -5.58 -3.51
C ASN A 372 -6.47 -7.01 -3.15
N VAL A 373 -7.68 -7.36 -3.57
CA VAL A 373 -8.28 -8.67 -3.30
C VAL A 373 -7.44 -9.76 -3.96
N ILE A 374 -7.26 -9.66 -5.29
CA ILE A 374 -6.41 -10.56 -6.08
C ILE A 374 -4.95 -10.51 -5.61
N GLY A 375 -4.51 -9.35 -5.12
CA GLY A 375 -3.12 -9.04 -4.88
C GLY A 375 -2.53 -9.68 -3.65
N SER A 376 -3.30 -9.81 -2.58
CA SER A 376 -2.94 -10.75 -1.52
C SER A 376 -3.64 -12.10 -1.63
N CYS A 377 -4.58 -12.30 -2.57
CA CYS A 377 -4.79 -13.66 -3.10
C CYS A 377 -3.44 -14.30 -3.50
N VAL A 378 -2.59 -13.55 -4.20
CA VAL A 378 -1.22 -13.97 -4.52
C VAL A 378 -0.21 -13.90 -3.35
N ASP A 379 -0.33 -12.96 -2.40
CA ASP A 379 0.62 -12.89 -1.26
C ASP A 379 0.59 -14.12 -0.37
N MET A 380 -0.51 -14.87 -0.40
CA MET A 380 -0.78 -15.89 0.59
C MET A 380 -0.67 -17.32 0.01
N MET A 381 -0.74 -17.48 -1.31
CA MET A 381 -0.03 -18.55 -2.03
C MET A 381 1.52 -18.48 -1.91
N LYS A 382 2.12 -17.57 -1.13
CA LYS A 382 3.60 -17.49 -1.05
C LYS A 382 4.23 -18.67 -0.30
N GLY A 383 5.33 -19.17 -0.87
CA GLY A 383 6.17 -20.23 -0.27
C GLY A 383 5.80 -21.66 -0.70
N THR A 384 4.82 -21.80 -1.58
CA THR A 384 4.27 -23.06 -2.13
C THR A 384 4.87 -23.49 -3.48
N ASN A 385 5.77 -22.69 -4.06
CA ASN A 385 6.25 -22.83 -5.44
C ASN A 385 5.17 -22.65 -6.55
N THR A 386 4.03 -22.01 -6.24
CA THR A 386 2.99 -21.72 -7.23
C THR A 386 3.48 -20.79 -8.35
N LYS A 387 3.39 -21.21 -9.62
CA LYS A 387 3.66 -20.37 -10.80
C LYS A 387 2.37 -19.65 -11.22
N ILE A 388 2.42 -18.33 -11.39
CA ILE A 388 1.31 -17.61 -12.04
C ILE A 388 1.43 -17.79 -13.54
N VAL A 389 0.39 -18.31 -14.18
CA VAL A 389 0.31 -18.51 -15.64
C VAL A 389 -0.72 -17.51 -16.22
N PRO A 390 -0.30 -16.58 -17.08
CA PRO A 390 -1.10 -15.40 -17.45
C PRO A 390 -2.14 -15.67 -18.55
N ASN A 391 -2.12 -16.83 -19.20
CA ASN A 391 -3.04 -17.21 -20.29
C ASN A 391 -3.17 -18.73 -20.41
N GLN A 392 -4.14 -19.20 -21.21
CA GLN A 392 -4.41 -20.62 -21.41
C GLN A 392 -3.21 -21.40 -21.98
N SER A 393 -2.42 -20.83 -22.90
CA SER A 393 -1.30 -21.57 -23.51
C SER A 393 -0.15 -21.81 -22.54
N GLU A 394 0.14 -20.87 -21.62
CA GLU A 394 1.11 -21.07 -20.54
C GLU A 394 0.58 -21.96 -19.40
N LEU A 395 -0.75 -22.09 -19.27
CA LEU A 395 -1.40 -23.09 -18.42
C LEU A 395 -1.26 -24.48 -19.05
N ASP A 396 -1.60 -24.63 -20.33
CA ASP A 396 -1.46 -25.87 -21.10
C ASP A 396 -0.01 -26.38 -21.09
N GLU A 397 0.99 -25.48 -21.23
CA GLU A 397 2.42 -25.84 -21.17
C GLU A 397 2.82 -26.48 -19.84
N GLU A 398 2.38 -25.93 -18.70
CA GLU A 398 2.69 -26.49 -17.37
C GLU A 398 1.86 -27.73 -17.03
N VAL A 399 0.62 -27.81 -17.54
CA VAL A 399 -0.32 -28.92 -17.32
C VAL A 399 0.02 -30.15 -18.16
N LEU A 400 0.62 -29.95 -19.35
CA LEU A 400 1.09 -31.00 -20.26
C LEU A 400 2.61 -31.28 -20.10
N ALA A 401 3.28 -30.67 -19.13
CA ALA A 401 4.72 -30.80 -18.95
C ALA A 401 5.13 -32.26 -18.62
N PRO A 402 6.17 -32.83 -19.26
CA PRO A 402 6.59 -34.21 -19.02
C PRO A 402 6.92 -34.49 -17.55
N GLY A 403 6.28 -35.53 -17.00
CA GLY A 403 6.45 -35.95 -15.61
C GLY A 403 5.51 -35.29 -14.60
N VAL A 404 4.59 -34.43 -15.05
CA VAL A 404 3.48 -33.92 -14.22
C VAL A 404 2.32 -34.92 -14.27
N GLU A 405 1.94 -35.45 -13.12
CA GLU A 405 0.82 -36.38 -12.96
C GLU A 405 -0.46 -35.61 -12.61
N ASP A 406 -0.36 -34.66 -11.67
CA ASP A 406 -1.45 -33.79 -11.23
C ASP A 406 -1.04 -32.31 -11.29
N ALA A 407 -1.95 -31.43 -11.70
CA ALA A 407 -1.76 -29.98 -11.64
C ALA A 407 -2.98 -29.32 -11.00
N LEU A 408 -2.76 -28.61 -9.90
CA LEU A 408 -3.77 -27.82 -9.19
C LEU A 408 -3.59 -26.34 -9.54
N CYS A 409 -4.63 -25.72 -10.07
CA CYS A 409 -4.61 -24.32 -10.49
C CYS A 409 -5.63 -23.49 -9.71
N PHE A 410 -5.17 -22.45 -9.00
CA PHE A 410 -6.08 -21.47 -8.42
C PHE A 410 -6.57 -20.52 -9.52
N VAL A 411 -7.87 -20.56 -9.81
CA VAL A 411 -8.50 -19.83 -10.91
C VAL A 411 -9.32 -18.67 -10.37
N PHE A 412 -8.93 -17.45 -10.71
CA PHE A 412 -9.74 -16.25 -10.51
C PHE A 412 -10.81 -16.15 -11.61
N THR A 413 -12.08 -16.34 -11.26
CA THR A 413 -13.16 -16.61 -12.21
C THR A 413 -13.96 -15.39 -12.65
N SER A 414 -13.87 -14.26 -11.94
CA SER A 414 -14.68 -13.05 -12.18
C SER A 414 -13.92 -11.87 -12.83
N LEU A 415 -12.63 -12.02 -13.11
CA LEU A 415 -11.74 -10.97 -13.67
C LEU A 415 -12.03 -10.62 -15.13
N GLU A 416 -12.70 -11.51 -15.86
CA GLU A 416 -12.98 -11.34 -17.30
C GLU A 416 -14.38 -10.76 -17.56
N SER A 417 -15.08 -10.35 -16.49
CA SER A 417 -16.35 -9.64 -16.57
C SER A 417 -16.19 -8.32 -17.35
N ALA A 418 -17.09 -8.09 -18.31
CA ALA A 418 -16.93 -7.04 -19.31
C ALA A 418 -17.36 -5.65 -18.78
N ASP A 419 -16.41 -4.97 -18.12
CA ASP A 419 -16.52 -3.68 -17.43
C ASP A 419 -17.52 -2.69 -18.06
N GLY A 420 -18.61 -2.41 -17.34
CA GLY A 420 -19.70 -1.53 -17.76
C GLY A 420 -19.31 -0.05 -17.85
N TYR A 421 -18.37 0.41 -17.03
CA TYR A 421 -17.91 1.80 -17.07
C TYR A 421 -16.96 2.04 -18.25
N LEU A 422 -16.07 1.10 -18.56
CA LEU A 422 -15.27 1.18 -19.79
C LEU A 422 -16.13 1.17 -21.05
N LYS A 423 -17.22 0.38 -21.06
CA LYS A 423 -18.25 0.45 -22.12
C LYS A 423 -18.92 1.83 -22.15
N ALA A 424 -19.27 2.43 -21.02
CA ALA A 424 -19.85 3.77 -20.97
C ALA A 424 -18.88 4.86 -21.50
N MET A 425 -17.59 4.79 -21.17
CA MET A 425 -16.55 5.68 -21.75
C MET A 425 -16.45 5.52 -23.27
N GLN A 426 -16.51 4.28 -23.78
CA GLN A 426 -16.49 3.99 -25.21
C GLN A 426 -17.77 4.46 -25.92
N ASN A 427 -18.95 4.20 -25.35
CA ASN A 427 -20.23 4.62 -25.92
C ASN A 427 -20.36 6.15 -25.92
N TYR A 428 -19.92 6.84 -24.88
CA TYR A 428 -19.89 8.31 -24.86
C TYR A 428 -19.03 8.88 -26.00
N SER A 429 -17.94 8.18 -26.38
CA SER A 429 -17.08 8.55 -27.52
C SER A 429 -17.72 8.32 -28.90
N HIS A 430 -18.91 7.71 -28.98
CA HIS A 430 -19.58 7.35 -30.23
C HIS A 430 -21.05 7.83 -30.34
N SER A 431 -21.80 7.92 -29.24
CA SER A 431 -23.23 8.24 -29.22
C SER A 431 -23.69 9.13 -28.07
N LEU A 432 -22.78 9.56 -27.18
CA LEU A 432 -23.06 10.36 -25.97
C LEU A 432 -24.02 9.69 -24.94
N GLU A 433 -24.47 8.45 -25.16
CA GLU A 433 -25.39 7.76 -24.24
C GLU A 433 -24.69 7.31 -22.95
N LEU A 434 -25.34 7.60 -21.81
CA LEU A 434 -25.03 7.03 -20.50
C LEU A 434 -26.02 5.90 -20.19
N LYS A 435 -25.48 4.68 -20.00
CA LYS A 435 -26.19 3.53 -19.45
C LYS A 435 -25.30 2.91 -18.39
N SER A 436 -25.66 3.06 -17.12
CA SER A 436 -25.03 2.32 -16.01
C SER A 436 -25.50 0.86 -16.03
N SER A 437 -24.73 0.01 -15.36
CA SER A 437 -25.25 -1.24 -14.80
C SER A 437 -25.17 -1.07 -13.29
N ASP A 438 -26.27 -1.32 -12.61
CA ASP A 438 -26.41 -1.06 -11.17
C ASP A 438 -26.05 -2.30 -10.32
N GLU A 439 -25.36 -3.28 -10.92
CA GLU A 439 -24.88 -4.48 -10.24
C GLU A 439 -23.67 -4.20 -9.37
N GLU A 440 -23.72 -4.62 -8.10
CA GLU A 440 -22.60 -4.49 -7.16
C GLU A 440 -21.40 -5.34 -7.62
N PRO A 441 -20.21 -4.74 -7.84
CA PRO A 441 -19.04 -5.47 -8.28
C PRO A 441 -18.60 -6.56 -7.29
N TRP A 442 -18.15 -7.70 -7.83
CA TRP A 442 -17.87 -8.90 -7.05
C TRP A 442 -16.85 -8.69 -5.90
N TYR A 443 -15.92 -7.75 -6.05
CA TYR A 443 -14.86 -7.41 -5.06
C TYR A 443 -15.31 -6.49 -3.91
N PHE A 444 -16.59 -6.09 -3.86
CA PHE A 444 -17.23 -5.48 -2.69
C PHE A 444 -18.07 -6.48 -1.87
N SER A 445 -18.57 -7.55 -2.50
CA SER A 445 -19.41 -8.54 -1.82
C SER A 445 -18.60 -9.36 -0.80
N ASN A 446 -18.80 -9.07 0.50
CA ASN A 446 -18.13 -9.80 1.59
C ASN A 446 -18.36 -11.31 1.56
N GLU A 447 -19.48 -11.79 1.00
CA GLU A 447 -19.69 -13.24 0.80
C GLU A 447 -18.73 -13.81 -0.25
N VAL A 448 -18.50 -13.09 -1.36
CA VAL A 448 -17.53 -13.49 -2.40
C VAL A 448 -16.11 -13.35 -1.88
N LEU A 449 -15.80 -12.31 -1.11
CA LEU A 449 -14.48 -12.13 -0.50
C LEU A 449 -14.22 -13.24 0.53
N THR A 450 -15.15 -13.53 1.44
CA THR A 450 -15.01 -14.66 2.37
C THR A 450 -15.02 -15.99 1.61
N LYS A 451 -15.75 -16.17 0.52
CA LYS A 451 -15.57 -17.37 -0.33
C LYS A 451 -14.18 -17.41 -0.94
N MET A 452 -13.63 -16.32 -1.47
CA MET A 452 -12.22 -16.20 -1.85
C MET A 452 -11.24 -16.14 -0.65
N ARG A 453 -11.70 -16.51 0.57
CA ARG A 453 -10.97 -16.56 1.87
C ARG A 453 -11.36 -17.69 2.85
N GLU A 454 -12.27 -18.60 2.44
CA GLU A 454 -12.63 -19.92 3.04
C GLU A 454 -12.63 -21.02 1.95
N LYS A 455 -13.03 -20.70 0.70
CA LYS A 455 -12.29 -21.19 -0.48
C LYS A 455 -10.91 -20.52 -0.61
N ALA A 456 -10.47 -19.79 0.42
CA ALA A 456 -9.09 -19.41 0.63
C ALA A 456 -8.60 -19.47 2.12
N LYS A 457 -8.50 -20.68 2.71
CA LYS A 457 -7.41 -21.15 3.59
C LYS A 457 -6.72 -22.51 3.33
N ALA A 458 -7.00 -23.33 2.29
CA ALA A 458 -6.35 -24.65 2.09
C ALA A 458 -5.63 -25.03 0.75
N PHE A 459 -5.68 -24.31 -0.39
CA PHE A 459 -4.77 -24.59 -1.56
C PHE A 459 -3.32 -24.34 -1.15
N HIS A 460 -3.05 -23.30 -0.36
CA HIS A 460 -1.78 -23.15 0.33
C HIS A 460 -1.40 -24.43 1.08
N ASP A 461 -2.30 -25.01 1.86
CA ASP A 461 -2.00 -26.19 2.70
C ASP A 461 -1.95 -27.51 1.90
N LEU A 462 -2.52 -27.57 0.69
CA LEU A 462 -2.26 -28.61 -0.32
C LEU A 462 -0.88 -28.45 -0.99
N ALA A 463 -0.50 -27.21 -1.32
CA ALA A 463 0.69 -26.89 -2.08
C ALA A 463 1.97 -26.85 -1.23
N LYS A 464 1.91 -26.28 -0.03
CA LYS A 464 3.01 -26.18 0.95
C LYS A 464 3.76 -27.51 1.23
N PRO A 465 3.09 -28.68 1.41
CA PRO A 465 3.79 -29.96 1.54
C PRO A 465 4.28 -30.52 0.21
N LEU A 466 3.60 -30.24 -0.91
CA LEU A 466 3.87 -30.84 -2.22
C LEU A 466 4.76 -29.99 -3.14
N LYS A 467 5.14 -28.77 -2.74
CA LYS A 467 5.93 -27.78 -3.51
C LYS A 467 7.27 -28.25 -4.10
N ASN A 468 7.81 -29.34 -3.57
CA ASN A 468 9.06 -29.98 -4.00
C ASN A 468 8.83 -31.23 -4.85
N SER A 469 7.58 -31.65 -5.06
CA SER A 469 7.26 -32.79 -5.94
C SER A 469 7.49 -32.40 -7.39
N SER A 470 8.08 -33.31 -8.17
CA SER A 470 8.13 -33.18 -9.62
C SER A 470 6.80 -33.55 -10.28
N SER A 471 5.99 -34.39 -9.63
CA SER A 471 4.73 -34.90 -10.20
C SER A 471 3.50 -34.04 -9.95
N VAL A 472 3.60 -33.04 -9.05
CA VAL A 472 2.47 -32.16 -8.72
C VAL A 472 2.82 -30.69 -9.01
N ARG A 473 2.08 -30.06 -9.91
CA ARG A 473 2.21 -28.62 -10.21
C ARG A 473 1.19 -27.78 -9.45
N PHE A 474 1.62 -26.59 -9.05
CA PHE A 474 0.76 -25.57 -8.45
C PHE A 474 0.80 -24.32 -9.31
N LEU A 475 -0.37 -23.92 -9.81
CA LEU A 475 -0.53 -22.84 -10.77
C LEU A 475 -1.54 -21.81 -10.26
N ALA A 476 -1.49 -20.59 -10.76
CA ALA A 476 -2.51 -19.57 -10.50
C ALA A 476 -2.81 -18.78 -11.77
N THR A 477 -4.08 -18.55 -12.10
CA THR A 477 -4.49 -17.94 -13.38
C THR A 477 -5.86 -17.27 -13.28
N ALA A 478 -6.30 -16.63 -14.36
CA ALA A 478 -7.62 -16.03 -14.47
C ALA A 478 -8.33 -16.52 -15.74
N ILE A 479 -9.50 -17.13 -15.57
CA ILE A 479 -10.33 -17.72 -16.64
C ILE A 479 -11.80 -17.49 -16.25
N ALA A 480 -12.61 -16.90 -17.13
CA ALA A 480 -14.05 -16.73 -16.90
C ALA A 480 -14.76 -18.05 -16.54
N ASN A 481 -15.48 -18.09 -15.42
CA ASN A 481 -16.40 -19.19 -15.10
C ASN A 481 -17.61 -18.68 -14.30
N GLU A 482 -18.77 -18.58 -14.95
CA GLU A 482 -20.01 -18.05 -14.35
C GLU A 482 -20.58 -18.94 -13.23
N LYS A 483 -20.18 -20.23 -13.16
CA LYS A 483 -20.61 -21.15 -12.09
C LYS A 483 -20.07 -20.75 -10.70
N HIS A 484 -18.90 -20.10 -10.65
CA HIS A 484 -18.17 -19.81 -9.41
C HIS A 484 -17.85 -18.31 -9.36
N LYS A 485 -18.49 -17.56 -8.46
CA LYS A 485 -18.20 -16.12 -8.28
C LYS A 485 -16.94 -15.93 -7.43
N GLY A 486 -16.00 -15.11 -7.90
CA GLY A 486 -14.73 -14.83 -7.24
C GLY A 486 -13.57 -15.69 -7.74
N ALA A 487 -13.36 -16.85 -7.11
CA ALA A 487 -12.32 -17.82 -7.48
C ALA A 487 -12.68 -19.26 -7.07
N THR A 488 -11.96 -20.23 -7.64
CA THR A 488 -12.08 -21.68 -7.41
C THR A 488 -10.72 -22.37 -7.63
N ILE A 489 -10.61 -23.68 -7.40
CA ILE A 489 -9.44 -24.48 -7.79
C ILE A 489 -9.85 -25.43 -8.93
N TYR A 490 -9.09 -25.43 -10.01
CA TYR A 490 -9.18 -26.47 -11.06
C TYR A 490 -8.15 -27.58 -10.78
N HIS A 491 -8.54 -28.82 -11.05
CA HIS A 491 -7.63 -29.97 -11.00
C HIS A 491 -7.52 -30.61 -12.37
N TYR A 492 -6.29 -30.65 -12.89
CA TYR A 492 -5.92 -31.39 -14.08
C TYR A 492 -5.14 -32.63 -13.68
N LYS A 493 -5.38 -33.75 -14.35
CA LYS A 493 -4.61 -34.99 -14.21
C LYS A 493 -4.16 -35.47 -15.59
N GLU A 494 -2.87 -35.81 -15.74
CA GLU A 494 -2.27 -36.26 -17.00
C GLU A 494 -2.62 -35.32 -18.19
N GLY A 495 -2.67 -34.00 -17.92
CA GLY A 495 -3.05 -32.97 -18.88
C GLY A 495 -4.55 -32.62 -18.97
N ILE A 496 -5.44 -33.42 -18.38
CA ILE A 496 -6.90 -33.36 -18.62
C ILE A 496 -7.61 -32.77 -17.39
N LEU A 497 -8.50 -31.79 -17.59
CA LEU A 497 -9.32 -31.20 -16.52
C LEU A 497 -10.29 -32.24 -15.94
N VAL A 498 -10.17 -32.51 -14.63
CA VAL A 498 -10.98 -33.47 -13.87
C VAL A 498 -12.16 -32.78 -13.16
N THR A 499 -11.94 -31.58 -12.62
CA THR A 499 -13.00 -30.77 -11.97
C THR A 499 -12.64 -29.28 -11.99
N ASP A 500 -13.66 -28.43 -12.11
CA ASP A 500 -13.58 -26.97 -11.98
C ASP A 500 -13.91 -26.44 -10.56
N ASP A 501 -14.23 -27.33 -9.62
CA ASP A 501 -14.27 -27.05 -8.17
C ASP A 501 -13.59 -28.18 -7.37
N PHE A 502 -12.27 -28.13 -7.30
CA PHE A 502 -11.47 -29.03 -6.49
C PHE A 502 -11.38 -28.55 -5.04
N SER A 503 -12.05 -29.26 -4.13
CA SER A 503 -11.83 -29.11 -2.68
C SER A 503 -10.78 -30.08 -2.15
N LYS A 504 -10.83 -31.34 -2.61
CA LYS A 504 -9.96 -32.45 -2.18
C LYS A 504 -9.83 -33.48 -3.30
N PRO A 505 -8.75 -34.29 -3.32
CA PRO A 505 -8.70 -35.47 -4.17
C PRO A 505 -9.78 -36.48 -3.73
N ALA A 506 -10.49 -37.04 -4.69
CA ALA A 506 -11.53 -38.05 -4.44
C ALA A 506 -10.88 -39.39 -4.06
N VAL A 507 -10.72 -39.63 -2.76
CA VAL A 507 -10.36 -40.95 -2.22
C VAL A 507 -11.47 -41.95 -2.57
N PRO A 508 -11.20 -43.06 -3.30
CA PRO A 508 -12.22 -44.03 -3.71
C PRO A 508 -12.94 -44.75 -2.53
N PRO A 509 -13.96 -45.60 -2.77
CA PRO A 509 -14.54 -46.41 -1.70
C PRO A 509 -13.53 -47.48 -1.21
N PHE A 510 -13.46 -47.67 0.11
CA PHE A 510 -12.43 -48.47 0.80
C PHE A 510 -12.51 -50.01 0.60
N LYS A 511 -13.15 -50.47 -0.49
CA LYS A 511 -13.17 -51.87 -0.97
C LYS A 511 -12.62 -52.05 -2.39
N THR A 512 -12.17 -50.97 -3.04
CA THR A 512 -11.25 -50.99 -4.18
C THR A 512 -9.96 -50.19 -3.93
N ILE A 513 -9.72 -49.81 -2.67
CA ILE A 513 -8.50 -49.15 -2.20
C ILE A 513 -7.53 -50.19 -1.61
N THR A 514 -6.24 -50.03 -1.93
CA THR A 514 -5.10 -50.76 -1.34
C THR A 514 -4.28 -49.94 -0.33
N ASP A 515 -4.71 -48.72 -0.02
CA ASP A 515 -4.04 -47.75 0.86
C ASP A 515 -4.89 -47.41 2.12
N LYS A 516 -4.29 -46.82 3.16
CA LYS A 516 -4.53 -47.28 4.53
C LYS A 516 -5.23 -46.30 5.49
N SER A 517 -5.82 -45.22 5.00
CA SER A 517 -6.01 -43.97 5.77
C SER A 517 -7.42 -43.65 6.32
N ALA A 518 -8.47 -44.43 6.04
CA ALA A 518 -9.86 -43.95 6.14
C ALA A 518 -10.69 -44.34 7.40
N LEU A 519 -10.08 -44.77 8.51
CA LEU A 519 -10.81 -45.15 9.73
C LEU A 519 -10.13 -44.67 11.02
N MET A 520 -10.87 -43.93 11.85
CA MET A 520 -11.11 -44.27 13.27
C MET A 520 -12.05 -43.25 13.95
N TRP A 521 -13.07 -43.76 14.66
CA TRP A 521 -14.12 -43.12 15.48
C TRP A 521 -14.99 -44.25 16.09
N CYS A 522 -15.59 -44.22 17.30
CA CYS A 522 -15.49 -43.29 18.44
C CYS A 522 -15.14 -44.05 19.78
N PRO A 523 -15.96 -44.14 20.85
CA PRO A 523 -15.49 -43.92 22.24
C PRO A 523 -15.71 -45.13 23.17
N SER A 524 -15.64 -44.93 24.51
CA SER A 524 -15.57 -46.04 25.49
C SER A 524 -16.05 -45.73 26.92
N LEU A 525 -16.41 -46.68 27.80
CA LEU A 525 -17.25 -47.91 27.63
C LEU A 525 -17.40 -48.76 28.93
N TRP A 526 -16.41 -48.78 29.86
CA TRP A 526 -16.31 -49.86 30.89
C TRP A 526 -16.00 -49.43 32.34
N ASP A 527 -16.22 -50.35 33.29
CA ASP A 527 -16.11 -50.20 34.75
C ASP A 527 -14.66 -50.15 35.31
N ARG A 528 -14.49 -49.40 36.41
CA ARG A 528 -13.20 -49.15 37.07
C ARG A 528 -12.60 -50.34 37.81
N LYS A 529 -13.41 -51.23 38.40
CA LYS A 529 -12.89 -52.40 39.12
C LYS A 529 -12.31 -53.43 38.13
N THR A 530 -13.03 -53.66 37.04
CA THR A 530 -12.61 -54.51 35.92
C THR A 530 -11.33 -53.96 35.26
N LEU A 531 -11.16 -52.64 35.17
CA LEU A 531 -9.90 -52.03 34.71
C LEU A 531 -8.73 -52.33 35.66
N GLN A 532 -8.90 -52.21 36.98
CA GLN A 532 -7.82 -52.47 37.95
C GLN A 532 -7.39 -53.95 37.98
N GLU A 533 -8.33 -54.89 37.91
CA GLU A 533 -8.03 -56.33 37.86
C GLU A 533 -7.28 -56.78 36.58
N ASN A 534 -7.14 -55.89 35.59
CA ASN A 534 -6.44 -56.14 34.33
C ASN A 534 -5.29 -55.13 34.07
N THR A 535 -4.80 -54.38 35.09
CA THR A 535 -3.72 -53.38 34.94
C THR A 535 -2.42 -53.83 35.63
N THR A 536 -1.27 -53.61 34.97
CA THR A 536 0.09 -53.90 35.48
C THR A 536 1.02 -52.67 35.45
N GLU A 537 2.05 -52.64 36.30
CA GLU A 537 2.98 -51.51 36.47
C GLU A 537 4.45 -51.94 36.57
N THR A 538 5.37 -51.11 36.06
CA THR A 538 6.84 -51.30 36.10
C THR A 538 7.56 -49.95 36.26
N SER A 539 8.81 -49.94 36.76
CA SER A 539 9.59 -48.73 37.07
C SER A 539 10.79 -48.52 36.12
N HIS A 540 11.07 -47.26 35.80
CA HIS A 540 12.05 -46.79 34.81
C HIS A 540 12.56 -45.37 35.16
N HIS A 541 13.74 -45.26 35.77
CA HIS A 541 14.31 -43.98 36.19
C HIS A 541 15.44 -43.49 35.27
N SER A 542 15.40 -42.22 34.84
CA SER A 542 16.46 -41.55 34.07
C SER A 542 16.34 -40.01 34.14
N SER A 543 17.42 -39.28 33.80
CA SER A 543 17.38 -37.81 33.63
C SER A 543 18.47 -37.27 32.67
N ASN A 544 18.24 -36.09 32.07
CA ASN A 544 19.16 -35.40 31.14
C ASN A 544 18.91 -33.87 31.03
N PHE A 545 19.74 -33.14 30.26
CA PHE A 545 19.62 -31.68 30.03
C PHE A 545 20.05 -31.23 28.62
N GLN A 546 19.62 -30.04 28.16
CA GLN A 546 19.95 -29.45 26.84
C GLN A 546 19.92 -27.90 26.85
N VAL A 547 20.58 -27.23 25.88
CA VAL A 547 20.67 -25.75 25.78
C VAL A 547 20.44 -25.28 24.33
N THR A 548 19.74 -24.16 24.12
CA THR A 548 19.50 -23.54 22.80
C THR A 548 19.42 -22.02 22.86
N SER A 549 20.07 -21.31 21.95
CA SER A 549 19.90 -19.86 21.72
C SER A 549 18.87 -19.52 20.64
N SER A 550 18.19 -20.52 20.09
CA SER A 550 17.07 -20.37 19.15
C SER A 550 15.73 -20.65 19.84
N ASP A 551 14.83 -19.67 19.75
CA ASP A 551 13.47 -19.67 20.33
C ASP A 551 12.39 -20.10 19.31
N SER A 552 12.79 -20.60 18.13
CA SER A 552 11.88 -21.02 17.06
C SER A 552 11.04 -22.24 17.46
N ILE A 553 9.82 -22.37 16.92
CA ILE A 553 8.92 -23.48 17.30
C ILE A 553 9.52 -24.85 16.95
N GLU A 554 10.25 -24.99 15.84
CA GLU A 554 11.10 -26.16 15.53
C GLU A 554 12.02 -26.51 16.70
N SER A 555 12.79 -25.53 17.21
CA SER A 555 13.69 -25.72 18.35
C SER A 555 12.95 -26.19 19.59
N LYS A 556 11.77 -25.60 19.90
CA LYS A 556 10.99 -25.94 21.10
C LYS A 556 10.31 -27.31 21.00
N SER A 557 9.80 -27.67 19.82
CA SER A 557 9.17 -28.96 19.59
C SER A 557 10.19 -30.09 19.62
N SER A 558 11.39 -29.86 19.09
CA SER A 558 12.53 -30.80 19.23
C SER A 558 13.06 -30.92 20.66
N LEU A 559 12.78 -29.94 21.54
CA LEU A 559 13.18 -29.95 22.95
C LEU A 559 12.17 -30.71 23.83
N LEU A 560 10.91 -30.81 23.42
CA LEU A 560 9.82 -31.42 24.19
C LEU A 560 9.24 -32.67 23.51
N ASP A 561 9.93 -33.24 22.53
CA ASP A 561 9.53 -34.43 21.74
C ASP A 561 8.12 -34.31 21.11
N VAL A 562 7.77 -33.09 20.67
CA VAL A 562 6.42 -32.78 20.13
C VAL A 562 6.38 -33.05 18.64
N GLU A 563 5.76 -34.16 18.24
CA GLU A 563 5.59 -34.56 16.85
C GLU A 563 4.82 -33.55 15.99
N ALA A 564 5.04 -33.60 14.67
CA ALA A 564 4.55 -32.59 13.73
C ALA A 564 3.01 -32.40 13.73
N SER A 565 2.24 -33.47 13.93
CA SER A 565 0.77 -33.44 14.03
C SER A 565 0.29 -32.71 15.29
N LEU A 566 0.94 -32.98 16.42
CA LEU A 566 0.68 -32.32 17.71
C LEU A 566 1.14 -30.86 17.66
N LYS A 567 2.32 -30.59 17.08
CA LYS A 567 2.87 -29.24 16.82
C LYS A 567 1.95 -28.40 15.94
N ALA A 568 1.43 -28.96 14.84
CA ALA A 568 0.48 -28.27 13.95
C ALA A 568 -0.88 -28.03 14.62
N SER A 569 -1.26 -28.87 15.59
CA SER A 569 -2.51 -28.72 16.37
C SER A 569 -2.36 -27.73 17.51
N PHE A 570 -1.17 -27.64 18.09
CA PHE A 570 -0.76 -26.59 19.01
C PHE A 570 -0.69 -25.22 18.31
N LEU A 571 0.02 -25.12 17.17
CA LEU A 571 0.07 -23.91 16.33
C LEU A 571 -1.32 -23.51 15.79
N GLY A 572 -2.21 -24.49 15.59
CA GLY A 572 -3.61 -24.29 15.22
C GLY A 572 -4.55 -23.90 16.38
N GLY A 573 -4.05 -23.80 17.62
CA GLY A 573 -4.85 -23.41 18.79
C GLY A 573 -5.87 -24.46 19.26
N LEU A 574 -5.60 -25.74 19.01
CA LEU A 574 -6.51 -26.87 19.28
C LEU A 574 -6.06 -27.80 20.43
N ILE A 575 -4.94 -27.51 21.08
CA ILE A 575 -4.37 -28.31 22.19
C ILE A 575 -4.01 -27.40 23.37
N GLU A 576 -4.33 -27.83 24.57
CA GLU A 576 -4.07 -27.12 25.82
C GLU A 576 -2.88 -27.76 26.55
N VAL A 577 -1.92 -26.95 27.02
CA VAL A 577 -0.64 -27.43 27.57
C VAL A 577 -0.48 -27.13 29.07
N GLY A 578 -0.12 -28.17 29.83
CA GLY A 578 0.21 -28.11 31.25
C GLY A 578 1.71 -27.88 31.52
N GLY A 579 2.05 -27.66 32.79
CA GLY A 579 3.42 -27.70 33.33
C GLY A 579 4.52 -27.12 32.43
N SER A 580 5.55 -27.93 32.15
CA SER A 580 6.72 -27.58 31.33
C SER A 580 6.38 -27.29 29.86
N ALA A 581 5.37 -27.97 29.31
CA ALA A 581 4.94 -27.79 27.92
C ALA A 581 4.39 -26.38 27.63
N LYS A 582 4.09 -25.58 28.67
CA LYS A 582 3.79 -24.15 28.53
C LYS A 582 4.94 -23.34 27.90
N TYR A 583 6.18 -23.83 27.94
CA TYR A 583 7.33 -23.21 27.26
C TYR A 583 7.11 -23.00 25.74
N LEU A 584 6.31 -23.86 25.10
CA LEU A 584 5.97 -23.76 23.67
C LEU A 584 5.23 -22.44 23.32
N ASN A 585 4.59 -21.78 24.30
CA ASN A 585 3.83 -20.54 24.13
C ASN A 585 4.59 -19.25 24.45
N ASP A 586 5.75 -19.31 25.11
CA ASP A 586 6.53 -18.09 25.42
C ASP A 586 7.32 -17.64 24.18
N GLN A 587 7.28 -16.35 23.85
CA GLN A 587 7.99 -15.78 22.69
C GLN A 587 8.67 -14.45 23.01
N LYS A 588 9.72 -14.16 22.23
CA LYS A 588 10.52 -12.93 22.27
C LYS A 588 9.67 -11.67 21.99
N LYS A 589 9.85 -10.60 22.78
CA LYS A 589 8.84 -9.53 22.97
C LYS A 589 9.13 -8.22 22.22
N PHE A 590 10.39 -7.87 21.98
CA PHE A 590 10.77 -6.72 21.17
C PHE A 590 11.76 -7.15 20.08
N LYS A 591 11.84 -6.43 18.95
CA LYS A 591 12.83 -6.75 17.91
C LYS A 591 14.29 -6.51 18.40
N ASN A 592 14.46 -5.61 19.37
CA ASN A 592 15.77 -5.15 19.86
C ASN A 592 16.09 -5.68 21.28
N HIS A 593 16.09 -7.00 21.48
CA HIS A 593 16.63 -7.63 22.70
C HIS A 593 17.10 -9.06 22.43
N SER A 594 17.66 -9.77 23.42
CA SER A 594 18.38 -11.04 23.24
C SER A 594 17.92 -12.16 24.20
N ARG A 595 18.03 -13.42 23.78
CA ARG A 595 17.39 -14.59 24.43
C ARG A 595 18.20 -15.90 24.30
N VAL A 596 18.19 -16.74 25.35
CA VAL A 596 18.75 -18.11 25.39
C VAL A 596 17.92 -19.03 26.33
N THR A 597 17.85 -20.34 26.09
CA THR A 597 17.07 -21.34 26.87
C THR A 597 17.90 -22.54 27.32
N PHE A 598 17.56 -23.13 28.47
CA PHE A 598 18.11 -24.35 29.07
C PHE A 598 16.97 -25.31 29.50
N GLN A 599 17.13 -26.63 29.39
CA GLN A 599 16.15 -27.66 29.80
C GLN A 599 16.78 -28.74 30.69
N TYR A 600 15.99 -29.30 31.61
CA TYR A 600 16.19 -30.57 32.31
C TYR A 600 14.95 -31.49 32.16
N LYS A 601 15.11 -32.82 32.11
CA LYS A 601 14.03 -33.81 31.90
C LYS A 601 14.29 -35.11 32.69
N ALA A 602 13.25 -35.77 33.20
CA ALA A 602 13.35 -37.01 34.00
C ALA A 602 12.12 -37.96 33.89
N THR A 603 12.33 -39.27 34.12
CA THR A 603 11.29 -40.33 34.04
C THR A 603 11.18 -41.20 35.31
N THR A 604 10.02 -41.85 35.53
CA THR A 604 9.75 -42.68 36.72
C THR A 604 9.10 -44.05 36.50
N ASN A 605 7.85 -44.16 36.02
CA ASN A 605 7.08 -45.43 36.00
C ASN A 605 6.22 -45.59 34.72
N PHE A 606 5.90 -46.83 34.34
CA PHE A 606 4.97 -47.18 33.26
C PHE A 606 3.82 -48.09 33.73
N LYS A 607 2.58 -47.84 33.28
CA LYS A 607 1.39 -48.65 33.56
C LYS A 607 0.66 -49.07 32.27
N GLN A 608 0.09 -50.27 32.22
CA GLN A 608 -0.58 -50.84 31.04
C GLN A 608 -1.81 -51.70 31.40
N LEU A 609 -2.84 -51.67 30.55
CA LEU A 609 -4.13 -52.37 30.67
C LEU A 609 -4.26 -53.56 29.69
N SER A 610 -4.89 -54.65 30.13
CA SER A 610 -5.22 -55.84 29.32
C SER A 610 -6.72 -55.93 28.98
N MET A 611 -7.05 -56.41 27.77
CA MET A 611 -8.38 -56.22 27.15
C MET A 611 -9.23 -57.51 27.01
N ASN A 612 -8.73 -58.68 27.40
CA ASN A 612 -9.28 -59.99 26.98
C ASN A 612 -10.67 -60.38 27.57
N LYS A 613 -11.28 -59.55 28.41
CA LYS A 613 -12.58 -59.84 29.08
C LYS A 613 -13.76 -58.99 28.61
N PHE A 614 -13.56 -57.96 27.80
CA PHE A 614 -14.55 -56.91 27.53
C PHE A 614 -15.46 -57.16 26.30
N ALA A 615 -15.69 -58.42 25.93
CA ALA A 615 -16.17 -58.80 24.59
C ALA A 615 -17.69 -58.64 24.31
N ILE A 616 -18.52 -58.24 25.29
CA ILE A 616 -19.96 -58.02 25.10
C ILE A 616 -20.34 -56.69 25.76
N LEU A 617 -20.93 -55.78 24.97
CA LEU A 617 -21.40 -54.46 25.42
C LEU A 617 -22.89 -54.50 25.75
N ASP A 618 -23.30 -53.84 26.83
CA ASP A 618 -24.71 -53.69 27.19
C ASP A 618 -25.43 -52.62 26.33
N GLU A 619 -26.76 -52.51 26.47
CA GLU A 619 -27.57 -51.56 25.68
C GLU A 619 -27.31 -50.09 26.05
N GLN A 620 -27.03 -49.79 27.31
CA GLN A 620 -26.75 -48.43 27.78
C GLN A 620 -25.39 -47.96 27.23
N GLN A 621 -24.40 -48.85 27.27
CA GLN A 621 -23.06 -48.67 26.71
C GLN A 621 -23.09 -48.31 25.21
N LYS A 622 -24.00 -48.89 24.42
CA LYS A 622 -24.16 -48.55 22.99
C LYS A 622 -24.78 -47.15 22.78
N VAL A 623 -25.80 -46.80 23.57
CA VAL A 623 -26.46 -45.49 23.49
C VAL A 623 -25.51 -44.33 23.87
N ASP A 624 -24.55 -44.58 24.76
CA ASP A 624 -23.55 -43.58 25.15
C ASP A 624 -22.36 -43.49 24.15
N ILE A 625 -22.16 -44.52 23.30
CA ILE A 625 -21.28 -44.46 22.12
C ILE A 625 -21.87 -43.52 21.06
N GLU A 626 -23.13 -43.73 20.68
CA GLU A 626 -23.79 -43.00 19.58
C GLU A 626 -23.93 -41.49 19.82
N LYS A 627 -23.74 -41.03 21.06
CA LYS A 627 -23.80 -39.62 21.47
C LYS A 627 -22.43 -38.94 21.64
N SER A 628 -21.32 -39.63 21.34
CA SER A 628 -19.98 -39.20 21.76
C SER A 628 -18.93 -39.22 20.63
N SER A 629 -17.95 -38.30 20.71
CA SER A 629 -17.04 -37.95 19.61
C SER A 629 -15.54 -38.07 19.95
N ALA A 630 -15.15 -39.02 20.80
CA ALA A 630 -13.76 -39.33 21.12
C ALA A 630 -13.28 -40.61 20.43
N THR A 631 -12.11 -40.60 19.80
CA THR A 631 -11.68 -41.60 18.79
C THR A 631 -11.11 -42.92 19.30
N HIS A 632 -10.39 -42.86 20.42
CA HIS A 632 -9.38 -43.85 20.82
C HIS A 632 -9.45 -44.04 22.34
N VAL A 633 -9.14 -45.26 22.79
CA VAL A 633 -9.07 -45.62 24.22
C VAL A 633 -7.61 -45.73 24.63
N VAL A 634 -7.23 -45.12 25.75
CA VAL A 634 -5.84 -45.16 26.25
C VAL A 634 -5.58 -46.47 26.99
N THR A 635 -4.59 -47.23 26.53
CA THR A 635 -4.26 -48.58 27.04
C THR A 635 -2.97 -48.64 27.87
N GLY A 636 -2.17 -47.57 27.91
CA GLY A 636 -0.98 -47.47 28.76
C GLY A 636 -0.43 -46.04 28.87
N MET A 637 0.36 -45.76 29.90
CA MET A 637 0.91 -44.43 30.21
C MET A 637 2.30 -44.52 30.87
N LEU A 638 3.22 -43.66 30.43
CA LEU A 638 4.52 -43.41 31.06
C LEU A 638 4.46 -42.14 31.91
N TYR A 639 5.14 -42.12 33.05
CA TYR A 639 5.19 -41.01 33.99
C TYR A 639 6.63 -40.49 34.19
N GLY A 640 6.74 -39.19 34.44
CA GLY A 640 7.98 -38.41 34.50
C GLY A 640 7.65 -36.92 34.64
N ALA A 641 8.66 -36.05 34.64
CA ALA A 641 8.49 -34.59 34.76
C ALA A 641 9.71 -33.83 34.22
N ASN A 642 9.49 -32.65 33.63
CA ASN A 642 10.51 -31.83 32.99
C ASN A 642 10.57 -30.40 33.58
N ALA A 643 11.60 -29.65 33.20
CA ALA A 643 11.85 -28.27 33.59
C ALA A 643 12.58 -27.48 32.48
N VAL A 644 12.16 -26.24 32.20
CA VAL A 644 12.77 -25.36 31.19
C VAL A 644 13.00 -23.96 31.79
N PHE A 645 14.17 -23.39 31.52
CA PHE A 645 14.64 -22.09 32.00
C PHE A 645 14.94 -21.18 30.79
N VAL A 646 14.34 -19.99 30.71
CA VAL A 646 14.46 -19.06 29.57
C VAL A 646 15.02 -17.72 30.07
N PHE A 647 16.06 -17.20 29.41
CA PHE A 647 16.75 -15.97 29.78
C PHE A 647 16.55 -14.87 28.74
N ASP A 648 16.19 -13.64 29.17
CA ASP A 648 15.79 -12.50 28.33
C ASP A 648 16.48 -11.19 28.76
N SER A 649 17.05 -10.41 27.83
CA SER A 649 17.58 -9.05 28.07
C SER A 649 16.53 -7.93 27.94
N ASP A 650 16.87 -6.73 28.40
CA ASP A 650 16.07 -5.50 28.21
C ASP A 650 16.00 -5.02 26.76
N LYS A 651 15.06 -4.08 26.48
CA LYS A 651 14.90 -3.40 25.19
C LYS A 651 16.06 -2.42 24.95
N LEU A 652 16.80 -2.65 23.88
CA LEU A 652 17.97 -1.88 23.48
C LEU A 652 17.69 -0.99 22.27
N ASP A 653 18.59 -0.04 22.01
CA ASP A 653 18.74 0.53 20.68
C ASP A 653 19.22 -0.54 19.69
N ALA A 654 18.81 -0.40 18.42
CA ALA A 654 18.91 -1.48 17.43
C ALA A 654 20.34 -1.97 17.14
N SER A 655 21.35 -1.14 17.44
CA SER A 655 22.77 -1.42 17.27
C SER A 655 23.33 -2.51 18.18
N SER A 656 22.73 -2.74 19.35
CA SER A 656 23.44 -3.34 20.49
C SER A 656 23.06 -4.81 20.79
N VAL A 657 22.29 -5.44 19.91
CA VAL A 657 21.53 -6.67 20.22
C VAL A 657 22.37 -7.94 20.04
N GLN A 658 23.02 -8.08 18.90
CA GLN A 658 23.61 -9.36 18.45
C GLN A 658 24.86 -9.75 19.25
N GLU A 659 25.65 -8.75 19.65
CA GLU A 659 26.81 -8.90 20.55
C GLU A 659 26.40 -9.45 21.93
N ILE A 660 25.31 -8.93 22.51
CA ILE A 660 24.82 -9.35 23.82
C ILE A 660 24.32 -10.81 23.79
N GLN A 661 23.72 -11.27 22.69
CA GLN A 661 23.22 -12.65 22.58
C GLN A 661 24.36 -13.69 22.63
N GLY A 662 25.50 -13.43 21.97
CA GLY A 662 26.66 -14.32 22.00
C GLY A 662 27.27 -14.48 23.39
N HIS A 663 27.39 -13.38 24.14
CA HIS A 663 27.88 -13.40 25.52
C HIS A 663 26.92 -14.11 26.49
N MET A 664 25.60 -13.94 26.33
CA MET A 664 24.60 -14.68 27.11
C MET A 664 24.73 -16.20 26.93
N GLU A 665 24.89 -16.69 25.70
CA GLU A 665 25.00 -18.13 25.43
C GLU A 665 26.27 -18.76 26.04
N ALA A 666 27.40 -18.04 25.99
CA ALA A 666 28.66 -18.49 26.59
C ALA A 666 28.61 -18.59 28.12
N VAL A 667 27.82 -17.73 28.78
CA VAL A 667 27.61 -17.78 30.24
C VAL A 667 26.60 -18.89 30.62
N ILE A 668 25.49 -19.01 29.89
CA ILE A 668 24.41 -19.97 30.20
C ILE A 668 24.83 -21.43 30.00
N LYS A 669 25.74 -21.72 29.06
CA LYS A 669 26.32 -23.08 28.92
C LYS A 669 27.16 -23.54 30.12
N LYS A 670 27.51 -22.65 31.05
CA LYS A 670 28.24 -23.00 32.30
C LYS A 670 27.32 -23.52 33.42
N ILE A 671 25.99 -23.44 33.27
CA ILE A 671 25.02 -23.83 34.33
C ILE A 671 25.22 -25.27 34.84
N PRO A 672 25.41 -26.31 34.00
CA PRO A 672 25.58 -27.69 34.49
C PRO A 672 26.90 -27.98 35.21
N SER A 673 27.88 -27.08 35.09
CA SER A 673 29.22 -27.22 35.71
C SER A 673 29.35 -26.53 37.07
N PHE A 674 28.25 -25.99 37.64
CA PHE A 674 28.19 -25.61 39.05
C PHE A 674 27.79 -26.83 39.87
N ASP A 675 28.77 -27.50 40.46
CA ASP A 675 28.54 -28.74 41.23
C ASP A 675 27.84 -28.47 42.58
N VAL A 676 27.23 -29.52 43.12
CA VAL A 676 26.27 -29.51 44.24
C VAL A 676 26.95 -29.24 45.59
N GLU A 677 28.26 -29.48 45.71
CA GLU A 677 29.03 -29.25 46.94
C GLU A 677 29.82 -27.95 46.89
N GLY A 678 29.48 -27.03 47.81
CA GLY A 678 29.80 -25.61 47.67
C GLY A 678 31.28 -25.24 47.88
N LYS A 679 32.03 -25.10 46.78
CA LYS A 679 33.13 -24.11 46.65
C LYS A 679 33.37 -23.72 45.18
N VAL A 680 32.94 -22.51 44.82
CA VAL A 680 33.14 -21.95 43.48
C VAL A 680 34.54 -21.35 43.35
N ASP A 681 35.29 -21.73 42.29
CA ASP A 681 36.19 -20.79 41.61
C ASP A 681 36.29 -21.04 40.08
N ILE A 682 35.13 -21.22 39.42
CA ILE A 682 35.05 -20.95 37.97
C ILE A 682 35.09 -19.42 37.84
N LYS A 683 36.24 -18.89 37.43
CA LYS A 683 36.50 -17.44 37.31
C LYS A 683 35.67 -16.80 36.20
N MET A 684 34.43 -16.43 36.53
CA MET A 684 33.67 -15.45 35.73
C MET A 684 34.34 -14.08 35.82
N THR A 685 34.52 -13.41 34.68
CA THR A 685 35.11 -12.05 34.65
C THR A 685 34.18 -11.02 35.31
N LYS A 686 34.70 -9.81 35.57
CA LYS A 686 33.86 -8.71 36.06
C LYS A 686 32.80 -8.31 35.02
N GLU A 687 33.11 -8.35 33.72
CA GLU A 687 32.12 -8.09 32.67
C GLU A 687 31.04 -9.18 32.62
N GLU A 688 31.41 -10.47 32.70
CA GLU A 688 30.42 -11.56 32.71
C GLU A 688 29.41 -11.42 33.86
N LYS A 689 29.87 -11.06 35.07
CA LYS A 689 28.97 -10.83 36.21
C LYS A 689 28.06 -9.62 35.99
N ALA A 690 28.62 -8.49 35.54
CA ALA A 690 27.86 -7.29 35.22
C ALA A 690 26.89 -7.46 34.01
N LEU A 691 27.04 -8.53 33.24
CA LEU A 691 26.07 -8.95 32.22
C LEU A 691 24.95 -9.81 32.82
N THR A 692 25.23 -10.71 33.77
CA THR A 692 24.20 -11.55 34.42
C THR A 692 23.14 -10.76 35.22
N GLU A 693 23.46 -9.52 35.60
CA GLU A 693 22.52 -8.59 36.26
C GLU A 693 21.59 -7.87 35.26
N LYS A 694 21.83 -8.01 33.94
CA LYS A 694 21.10 -7.33 32.86
C LYS A 694 20.22 -8.28 32.02
N PHE A 695 19.98 -9.49 32.51
CA PHE A 695 19.00 -10.41 31.91
C PHE A 695 18.21 -11.18 32.97
N SER A 696 16.91 -11.31 32.70
CA SER A 696 15.92 -11.98 33.55
C SER A 696 15.80 -13.47 33.22
N CYS A 697 15.23 -14.26 34.12
CA CYS A 697 14.95 -15.69 33.97
C CYS A 697 13.44 -15.97 34.09
N LYS A 698 12.95 -16.98 33.37
CA LYS A 698 11.61 -17.58 33.47
C LYS A 698 11.72 -19.10 33.60
N PHE A 699 10.84 -19.72 34.38
CA PHE A 699 10.84 -21.16 34.61
C PHE A 699 9.51 -21.82 34.22
N TYR A 700 9.58 -22.98 33.57
CA TYR A 700 8.45 -23.81 33.15
C TYR A 700 8.71 -25.26 33.56
N GLY A 701 8.16 -25.69 34.69
CA GLY A 701 8.32 -27.05 35.21
C GLY A 701 7.00 -27.79 35.37
N ASP A 702 7.10 -29.11 35.38
CA ASP A 702 6.02 -30.02 35.81
C ASP A 702 6.02 -30.25 37.33
N LEU A 703 7.00 -29.67 38.04
CA LEU A 703 7.18 -29.73 39.49
C LEU A 703 6.73 -28.43 40.15
N ILE A 704 6.08 -28.52 41.30
CA ILE A 704 5.64 -27.36 42.09
C ILE A 704 6.82 -26.90 42.97
N LEU A 705 7.40 -25.75 42.63
CA LEU A 705 8.41 -25.07 43.43
C LEU A 705 7.75 -24.07 44.40
N GLU A 706 8.32 -23.86 45.58
CA GLU A 706 7.91 -22.77 46.48
C GLU A 706 8.12 -21.39 45.85
N ARG A 707 9.16 -21.25 45.01
CA ARG A 707 9.50 -20.02 44.29
C ARG A 707 10.19 -20.34 42.97
N ASN A 708 9.69 -19.77 41.88
CA ASN A 708 10.32 -19.85 40.57
C ASN A 708 11.51 -18.88 40.48
N PRO A 709 12.63 -19.26 39.83
CA PRO A 709 13.80 -18.41 39.68
C PRO A 709 13.58 -17.28 38.65
N ALA A 710 13.90 -16.04 39.05
CA ALA A 710 13.76 -14.84 38.22
C ALA A 710 15.12 -14.25 37.77
N THR A 711 16.22 -14.67 38.39
CA THR A 711 17.60 -14.24 38.10
C THR A 711 18.50 -15.43 37.74
N PHE A 712 19.65 -15.17 37.10
CA PHE A 712 20.64 -16.20 36.76
C PHE A 712 21.12 -16.99 37.99
N VAL A 713 21.35 -16.31 39.12
CA VAL A 713 21.83 -16.94 40.37
C VAL A 713 20.75 -17.79 41.03
N GLU A 714 19.48 -17.39 40.98
CA GLU A 714 18.38 -18.25 41.43
C GLU A 714 18.22 -19.48 40.53
N ALA A 715 18.34 -19.32 39.19
CA ALA A 715 18.18 -20.41 38.24
C ALA A 715 19.18 -21.56 38.47
N VAL A 716 20.45 -21.23 38.76
CA VAL A 716 21.49 -22.22 39.12
C VAL A 716 21.13 -22.96 40.41
N LYS A 717 20.60 -22.26 41.44
CA LYS A 717 20.17 -22.90 42.69
C LYS A 717 18.98 -23.83 42.48
N THR A 718 17.94 -23.37 41.79
CA THR A 718 16.76 -24.19 41.48
C THR A 718 17.14 -25.45 40.70
N TYR A 719 18.04 -25.36 39.71
CA TYR A 719 18.51 -26.51 38.94
C TYR A 719 19.10 -27.62 39.83
N VAL A 720 19.89 -27.26 40.85
CA VAL A 720 20.49 -28.18 41.83
C VAL A 720 19.44 -28.87 42.74
N GLU A 721 18.24 -28.30 42.89
CA GLU A 721 17.17 -28.83 43.75
C GLU A 721 16.16 -29.72 43.02
N LEU A 722 15.97 -29.54 41.70
CA LEU A 722 15.00 -30.29 40.90
C LEU A 722 15.01 -31.83 41.08
N PRO A 723 16.17 -32.53 41.18
CA PRO A 723 16.18 -33.98 41.34
C PRO A 723 15.48 -34.48 42.60
N LYS A 724 15.38 -33.66 43.66
CA LYS A 724 14.84 -34.04 44.98
C LYS A 724 13.31 -33.92 45.03
N LEU A 725 12.70 -33.14 44.15
CA LEU A 725 11.28 -32.81 44.15
C LEU A 725 10.41 -33.77 43.31
N LEU A 726 11.05 -34.67 42.53
CA LEU A 726 10.41 -35.63 41.62
C LEU A 726 9.57 -36.73 42.28
N GLY A 727 9.40 -36.71 43.60
CA GLY A 727 8.59 -37.69 44.34
C GLY A 727 7.07 -37.45 44.28
N GLU A 728 6.59 -36.21 44.16
CA GLU A 728 5.21 -35.89 44.61
C GLU A 728 4.31 -35.07 43.65
N LYS A 729 3.44 -35.81 42.92
CA LYS A 729 2.07 -35.43 42.46
C LYS A 729 1.92 -34.45 41.26
N LYS A 730 0.65 -34.16 40.88
CA LYS A 730 0.19 -33.94 39.48
C LYS A 730 -0.89 -32.85 39.25
N GLU A 731 -1.03 -32.46 37.97
CA GLU A 731 -2.26 -32.16 37.17
C GLU A 731 -2.82 -30.71 36.94
N ASN A 732 -3.14 -30.42 35.66
CA ASN A 732 -4.12 -29.46 35.06
C ASN A 732 -3.73 -28.01 34.56
N ALA A 733 -4.53 -27.46 33.62
CA ALA A 733 -4.30 -26.26 32.75
C ALA A 733 -5.52 -25.26 32.71
N VAL A 734 -5.60 -24.19 31.87
CA VAL A 734 -6.32 -24.10 30.54
C VAL A 734 -6.45 -22.61 30.01
N PRO A 735 -6.65 -22.28 28.69
CA PRO A 735 -6.56 -20.92 28.07
C PRO A 735 -7.76 -20.40 27.17
N LEU A 736 -7.51 -19.47 26.19
CA LEU A 736 -8.45 -18.65 25.34
C LEU A 736 -7.99 -18.61 23.82
N LYS A 737 -8.69 -18.27 22.68
CA LYS A 737 -10.08 -17.90 22.17
C LYS A 737 -10.11 -16.53 21.37
N GLN A 738 -10.75 -16.17 20.20
CA GLN A 738 -11.24 -16.71 18.87
C GLN A 738 -10.99 -15.76 17.63
N ALA A 739 -10.50 -16.22 16.45
CA ALA A 739 -10.61 -15.64 15.07
C ALA A 739 -9.85 -16.41 13.93
N ILE A 740 -8.87 -17.28 14.21
CA ILE A 740 -8.28 -18.22 13.21
C ILE A 740 -9.10 -19.53 13.15
N LYS A 741 -10.09 -19.67 14.03
CA LYS A 741 -10.80 -20.89 14.43
C LYS A 741 -12.07 -21.19 13.61
N LYS A 742 -12.37 -20.45 12.53
CA LYS A 742 -13.19 -21.00 11.43
C LYS A 742 -12.30 -21.50 10.29
N THR A 743 -11.44 -20.64 9.73
CA THR A 743 -10.54 -21.03 8.62
C THR A 743 -9.61 -22.20 8.93
N LEU A 744 -9.12 -22.38 10.18
CA LEU A 744 -8.17 -23.45 10.52
C LEU A 744 -8.79 -24.83 10.85
N PRO A 745 -9.94 -24.93 11.56
CA PRO A 745 -10.74 -26.15 11.53
C PRO A 745 -11.26 -26.46 10.13
N SER A 746 -11.64 -25.45 9.34
CA SER A 746 -12.02 -25.64 7.93
C SER A 746 -10.91 -26.23 7.07
N ILE A 747 -9.64 -25.92 7.29
CA ILE A 747 -8.50 -26.64 6.65
C ILE A 747 -8.42 -28.11 7.07
N ARG A 748 -8.67 -28.41 8.34
CA ARG A 748 -8.64 -29.79 8.86
C ARG A 748 -9.84 -30.61 8.39
N GLU A 749 -10.93 -29.92 8.06
CA GLU A 749 -12.07 -30.41 7.29
C GLU A 749 -11.91 -30.20 5.77
N GLY A 750 -10.77 -29.66 5.30
CA GLY A 750 -10.36 -29.26 3.95
C GLY A 750 -11.36 -28.47 3.08
N LYS A 751 -11.06 -27.18 2.83
CA LYS A 751 -11.63 -26.36 1.74
C LYS A 751 -10.52 -25.89 0.73
N GLU A 752 -10.36 -24.60 0.38
CA GLU A 752 -9.46 -24.10 -0.71
C GLU A 752 -8.65 -22.79 -0.31
N ASP A 753 -7.63 -22.24 -1.04
CA ASP A 753 -6.52 -21.17 -0.83
C ASP A 753 -6.04 -20.40 0.48
N GLU A 754 -5.93 -19.04 0.63
CA GLU A 754 -5.50 -18.30 1.88
C GLU A 754 -5.97 -16.81 2.28
N SER A 755 -6.56 -15.88 1.49
CA SER A 755 -5.75 -14.71 1.00
C SER A 755 -6.40 -13.30 0.58
N SER A 756 -5.94 -12.05 0.95
CA SER A 756 -6.32 -10.63 0.42
C SER A 756 -5.73 -9.34 1.16
N LEU A 757 -5.40 -8.17 0.49
CA LEU A 757 -4.82 -6.87 1.07
C LEU A 757 -4.51 -5.67 0.04
N LYS A 758 -4.79 -4.35 0.35
CA LYS A 758 -3.98 -3.05 0.12
C LYS A 758 -4.68 -1.63 0.14
N LYS A 759 -4.88 -0.91 -0.99
CA LYS A 759 -5.00 0.58 -1.26
C LYS A 759 -6.08 1.49 -0.56
N LEU A 760 -5.73 2.79 -0.35
CA LEU A 760 -6.52 4.06 -0.52
C LEU A 760 -5.55 5.23 -0.96
N PHE A 761 -5.77 6.56 -1.12
CA PHE A 761 -6.68 7.66 -0.63
C PHE A 761 -6.79 8.81 -1.71
N GLU A 762 -7.55 9.92 -1.50
CA GLU A 762 -7.58 11.16 -2.35
C GLU A 762 -8.25 12.44 -1.70
N ASP A 763 -8.39 13.57 -2.42
CA ASP A 763 -9.26 14.81 -2.27
C ASP A 763 -9.40 15.58 -0.92
N ARG A 764 -8.75 16.76 -0.73
CA ARG A 764 -8.57 17.32 0.64
C ARG A 764 -8.64 18.86 0.93
N ASP A 765 -8.59 19.82 -0.01
CA ASP A 765 -8.32 21.24 0.36
C ASP A 765 -9.15 22.36 -0.36
N LYS A 766 -10.30 22.76 0.23
CA LYS A 766 -10.82 24.17 0.24
C LYS A 766 -12.11 24.39 1.03
N SER A 767 -12.91 23.34 1.19
CA SER A 767 -14.21 23.33 1.86
C SER A 767 -14.08 23.48 3.39
N LEU A 768 -13.91 22.39 4.13
CA LEU A 768 -13.81 22.39 5.60
C LEU A 768 -12.43 22.18 6.20
N PHE A 769 -11.51 21.43 5.61
CA PHE A 769 -10.86 21.57 4.29
C PHE A 769 -10.40 23.01 3.91
N SER A 770 -10.81 24.09 4.59
CA SER A 770 -10.10 25.38 4.54
C SER A 770 -9.10 25.44 5.70
N HIS A 771 -7.87 25.98 5.59
CA HIS A 771 -6.87 25.81 6.66
C HIS A 771 -7.34 26.33 8.04
N GLU A 772 -8.16 27.37 8.12
CA GLU A 772 -8.68 27.86 9.42
C GLU A 772 -9.81 26.98 9.98
N LYS A 773 -10.75 26.54 9.13
CA LYS A 773 -11.76 25.56 9.55
C LYS A 773 -11.11 24.21 9.86
N LEU A 774 -10.12 23.77 9.09
CA LEU A 774 -9.22 22.66 9.38
C LEU A 774 -8.43 22.90 10.65
N SER A 775 -7.98 24.12 10.96
CA SER A 775 -7.21 24.37 12.19
C SER A 775 -8.13 24.28 13.39
N LYS A 776 -9.31 24.91 13.37
CA LYS A 776 -10.29 24.77 14.45
C LYS A 776 -10.88 23.35 14.49
N TRP A 777 -11.03 22.68 13.35
CA TRP A 777 -11.34 21.25 13.21
C TRP A 777 -10.12 20.37 13.53
N LEU A 778 -8.90 20.89 13.64
CA LEU A 778 -7.68 20.21 14.11
C LEU A 778 -7.38 20.58 15.56
N ASP A 779 -8.00 21.60 16.13
CA ASP A 779 -8.06 21.88 17.57
C ASP A 779 -9.22 21.09 18.18
N HIS A 780 -10.33 20.99 17.45
CA HIS A 780 -11.42 20.07 17.73
C HIS A 780 -11.02 18.63 17.38
N LYS A 781 -10.35 18.33 16.26
CA LYS A 781 -9.72 17.02 16.05
C LYS A 781 -8.48 16.83 16.90
N GLU A 782 -7.79 17.84 17.48
CA GLU A 782 -6.77 17.58 18.51
C GLU A 782 -7.44 17.34 19.86
N ARG A 783 -8.57 17.97 20.18
CA ARG A 783 -9.37 17.60 21.35
C ARG A 783 -9.95 16.20 21.17
N GLU A 784 -10.51 15.88 20.01
CA GLU A 784 -11.05 14.58 19.63
C GLU A 784 -9.92 13.55 19.52
N ILE A 785 -8.75 13.89 18.96
CA ILE A 785 -7.53 13.04 18.98
C ILE A 785 -6.99 12.92 20.39
N ASN A 786 -7.06 13.92 21.27
CA ASN A 786 -6.65 13.78 22.68
C ASN A 786 -7.67 12.97 23.49
N VAL A 787 -8.94 12.95 23.07
CA VAL A 787 -10.01 12.10 23.61
C VAL A 787 -9.89 10.65 23.11
N ILE A 788 -9.67 10.47 21.81
CA ILE A 788 -9.33 9.21 21.14
C ILE A 788 -8.04 8.67 21.73
N ARG A 789 -6.98 9.48 21.83
CA ARG A 789 -5.69 9.16 22.48
C ARG A 789 -5.94 8.82 23.94
N SER A 790 -6.72 9.58 24.72
CA SER A 790 -7.08 9.14 26.08
C SER A 790 -7.79 7.78 26.11
N CYS A 791 -8.60 7.44 25.09
CA CYS A 791 -9.21 6.12 24.95
C CYS A 791 -8.23 5.04 24.42
N VAL A 792 -7.26 5.41 23.58
CA VAL A 792 -6.28 4.53 22.90
C VAL A 792 -5.07 4.26 23.78
N ASP A 793 -4.65 5.23 24.60
CA ASP A 793 -3.77 5.12 25.76
C ASP A 793 -4.45 4.24 26.82
N MET A 794 -5.78 4.35 27.00
CA MET A 794 -6.54 3.38 27.80
C MET A 794 -6.61 2.00 27.12
N MET A 795 -6.46 1.90 25.80
CA MET A 795 -6.22 0.63 25.08
C MET A 795 -4.72 0.27 24.99
N GLU A 796 -3.82 1.03 25.63
CA GLU A 796 -2.39 0.74 25.54
C GLU A 796 -2.10 -0.60 26.21
N GLY A 797 -1.43 -1.49 25.46
CA GLY A 797 -1.24 -2.87 25.88
C GLY A 797 -2.48 -3.77 25.74
N THR A 798 -3.52 -3.41 24.97
CA THR A 798 -4.57 -4.33 24.47
C THR A 798 -4.38 -4.79 23.02
N ASN A 799 -3.21 -4.52 22.42
CA ASN A 799 -2.85 -4.95 21.06
C ASN A 799 -3.83 -4.46 19.96
N THR A 800 -4.56 -3.38 20.24
CA THR A 800 -5.53 -2.79 19.31
C THR A 800 -4.80 -2.17 18.12
N LYS A 801 -5.17 -2.58 16.90
CA LYS A 801 -4.62 -2.00 15.67
C LYS A 801 -5.54 -0.89 15.15
N ILE A 802 -5.01 0.32 15.06
CA ILE A 802 -5.70 1.45 14.42
C ILE A 802 -5.75 1.18 12.90
N VAL A 803 -6.90 1.42 12.27
CA VAL A 803 -7.09 1.25 10.82
C VAL A 803 -7.78 2.48 10.21
N PRO A 804 -7.26 3.08 9.11
CA PRO A 804 -7.60 4.47 8.76
C PRO A 804 -8.73 4.69 7.75
N ASN A 805 -9.28 3.67 7.09
CA ASN A 805 -10.39 3.77 6.13
C ASN A 805 -10.96 2.39 5.79
N GLN A 806 -12.10 2.31 5.09
CA GLN A 806 -12.76 1.03 4.80
C GLN A 806 -11.91 0.04 3.99
N SER A 807 -11.12 0.44 2.98
CA SER A 807 -10.29 -0.54 2.25
C SER A 807 -9.06 -0.99 3.03
N GLU A 808 -8.58 -0.20 3.99
CA GLU A 808 -7.60 -0.67 4.97
C GLU A 808 -8.25 -1.51 6.08
N LEU A 809 -9.48 -1.19 6.51
CA LEU A 809 -10.25 -1.97 7.47
C LEU A 809 -10.55 -3.36 6.91
N ASP A 810 -11.09 -3.42 5.69
CA ASP A 810 -11.29 -4.63 4.91
C ASP A 810 -9.98 -5.38 4.72
N ARG A 811 -8.87 -4.71 4.37
CA ARG A 811 -7.54 -5.33 4.33
C ARG A 811 -7.11 -5.98 5.65
N GLU A 812 -7.61 -5.52 6.79
CA GLU A 812 -7.25 -6.00 8.13
C GLU A 812 -8.31 -6.93 8.77
N VAL A 813 -9.58 -6.91 8.35
CA VAL A 813 -10.61 -7.92 8.72
C VAL A 813 -10.73 -9.06 7.71
N LEU A 814 -10.41 -8.80 6.44
CA LEU A 814 -10.13 -9.80 5.41
C LEU A 814 -8.63 -10.15 5.36
N ALA A 815 -7.88 -9.83 6.41
CA ALA A 815 -6.52 -10.35 6.59
C ALA A 815 -6.52 -11.86 6.90
N SER A 816 -5.33 -12.43 6.83
CA SER A 816 -5.00 -13.80 7.21
C SER A 816 -5.60 -14.23 8.57
N GLY A 817 -6.71 -14.98 8.54
CA GLY A 817 -7.30 -15.67 9.69
C GLY A 817 -8.01 -14.76 10.72
N VAL A 818 -9.07 -14.07 10.32
CA VAL A 818 -9.86 -13.18 11.21
C VAL A 818 -11.37 -13.47 11.11
N GLU A 819 -11.90 -14.33 11.99
CA GLU A 819 -13.32 -14.35 12.37
C GLU A 819 -13.64 -13.05 13.16
N ASP A 820 -13.61 -13.10 14.50
CA ASP A 820 -14.12 -12.02 15.33
C ASP A 820 -13.13 -10.86 15.36
N ALA A 821 -13.54 -9.74 14.75
CA ALA A 821 -12.87 -8.46 14.91
C ALA A 821 -13.77 -7.54 15.74
N LEU A 822 -13.35 -7.32 16.99
CA LEU A 822 -14.00 -6.38 17.90
C LEU A 822 -13.37 -5.03 17.65
N CYS A 823 -14.10 -4.17 16.96
CA CYS A 823 -13.63 -2.82 16.70
C CYS A 823 -14.18 -1.88 17.76
N TYR A 824 -13.29 -1.14 18.43
CA TYR A 824 -13.70 0.07 19.11
C TYR A 824 -14.05 1.08 18.01
N VAL A 825 -15.34 1.34 17.86
CA VAL A 825 -15.87 2.18 16.80
C VAL A 825 -16.19 3.53 17.39
N PHE A 826 -15.49 4.54 16.91
CA PHE A 826 -15.82 5.92 17.21
C PHE A 826 -17.00 6.32 16.31
N THR A 827 -18.21 6.15 16.85
CA THR A 827 -19.49 6.23 16.12
C THR A 827 -19.90 7.64 15.73
N SER A 828 -19.40 8.64 16.45
CA SER A 828 -19.60 10.06 16.10
C SER A 828 -18.38 10.74 15.46
N LEU A 829 -17.26 10.03 15.32
CA LEU A 829 -16.12 10.49 14.50
C LEU A 829 -16.49 10.53 13.02
N GLU A 830 -17.36 9.61 12.59
CA GLU A 830 -17.78 9.41 11.20
C GLU A 830 -19.26 9.76 10.96
N SER A 831 -20.04 10.06 11.99
CA SER A 831 -21.44 10.49 11.80
C SER A 831 -21.44 11.87 11.14
N ALA A 832 -21.44 11.90 9.81
CA ALA A 832 -21.78 13.03 8.95
C ALA A 832 -21.40 14.36 9.62
N ASP A 833 -20.10 14.52 9.94
CA ASP A 833 -19.64 15.47 10.97
C ASP A 833 -20.25 16.85 10.60
N PRO A 834 -20.97 17.57 11.49
CA PRO A 834 -21.75 18.73 11.02
C PRO A 834 -20.90 19.86 10.45
N CYS A 835 -19.57 19.78 10.58
CA CYS A 835 -18.65 20.33 9.61
C CYS A 835 -18.55 19.42 8.36
N LEU A 836 -17.89 18.24 8.40
CA LEU A 836 -17.75 17.29 7.25
C LEU A 836 -18.95 17.22 6.31
N ASP A 837 -20.15 16.82 6.75
CA ASP A 837 -21.32 16.70 5.87
C ASP A 837 -22.00 18.02 5.51
N ALA A 838 -21.79 19.10 6.26
CA ALA A 838 -22.09 20.43 5.73
C ALA A 838 -21.23 20.75 4.49
N MET A 839 -20.10 20.07 4.28
CA MET A 839 -19.39 20.10 2.99
C MET A 839 -19.18 18.80 2.20
N THR A 840 -19.70 17.65 2.63
CA THR A 840 -20.19 16.58 1.74
C THR A 840 -21.42 17.12 0.99
N THR A 841 -22.28 17.89 1.67
CA THR A 841 -23.42 18.63 1.08
C THR A 841 -22.95 19.81 0.22
N TYR A 842 -21.98 20.63 0.66
CA TYR A 842 -21.36 21.65 -0.22
C TYR A 842 -20.57 21.04 -1.39
N LEU A 843 -20.11 19.78 -1.31
CA LEU A 843 -19.54 19.03 -2.44
C LEU A 843 -20.62 18.47 -3.40
N HIS A 844 -21.80 18.07 -2.92
CA HIS A 844 -22.84 17.42 -3.73
C HIS A 844 -24.05 18.30 -4.12
N SER A 845 -24.38 19.38 -3.39
CA SER A 845 -25.60 20.18 -3.59
C SER A 845 -25.54 21.68 -3.20
N LEU A 846 -24.43 22.17 -2.63
CA LEU A 846 -24.13 23.60 -2.38
C LEU A 846 -25.00 24.40 -1.37
N GLU A 847 -26.01 23.82 -0.72
CA GLU A 847 -26.82 24.55 0.27
C GLU A 847 -26.14 24.72 1.64
N LEU A 848 -26.47 25.83 2.32
CA LEU A 848 -25.93 26.23 3.63
C LEU A 848 -26.95 25.98 4.75
N ARG A 849 -26.53 25.29 5.82
CA ARG A 849 -27.29 25.09 7.07
C ARG A 849 -26.57 25.73 8.26
N SER A 850 -27.34 26.10 9.28
CA SER A 850 -26.80 26.54 10.58
C SER A 850 -26.24 25.35 11.36
N THR A 851 -24.98 25.45 11.76
CA THR A 851 -24.35 24.53 12.73
C THR A 851 -24.59 25.05 14.15
N ASP A 852 -25.73 24.70 14.77
CA ASP A 852 -25.85 24.80 16.22
C ASP A 852 -24.83 23.84 16.87
N GLU A 853 -24.08 24.31 17.87
CA GLU A 853 -22.89 23.63 18.40
C GLU A 853 -23.21 22.45 19.35
N ASP A 854 -23.97 21.45 18.90
CA ASP A 854 -24.13 20.15 19.59
C ASP A 854 -22.99 19.17 19.23
N HIS A 855 -21.75 19.62 19.46
CA HIS A 855 -20.55 18.81 19.24
C HIS A 855 -20.58 17.54 20.10
N TRP A 856 -20.43 16.39 19.44
CA TRP A 856 -20.65 15.09 20.07
C TRP A 856 -19.74 14.82 21.29
N TYR A 857 -18.52 15.35 21.30
CA TYR A 857 -17.48 15.10 22.31
C TYR A 857 -17.62 15.98 23.58
N SER A 858 -18.85 16.27 24.00
CA SER A 858 -19.11 16.90 25.30
C SER A 858 -18.58 16.05 26.46
N ASP A 859 -18.28 16.65 27.61
CA ASP A 859 -17.62 15.91 28.70
C ASP A 859 -18.47 14.73 29.24
N GLU A 860 -19.81 14.78 29.12
CA GLU A 860 -20.69 13.64 29.45
C GLU A 860 -20.54 12.47 28.45
N VAL A 861 -20.40 12.77 27.16
CA VAL A 861 -20.15 11.75 26.14
C VAL A 861 -18.71 11.25 26.23
N LEU A 862 -17.74 12.10 26.57
CA LEU A 862 -16.37 11.70 26.89
C LEU A 862 -16.30 10.72 28.08
N ILE A 863 -17.12 10.92 29.11
CA ILE A 863 -17.23 9.95 30.22
C ILE A 863 -17.75 8.62 29.69
N LYS A 864 -18.86 8.61 28.93
CA LYS A 864 -19.43 7.38 28.34
C LYS A 864 -18.49 6.69 27.35
N MET A 865 -17.74 7.45 26.55
CA MET A 865 -16.65 6.94 25.74
C MET A 865 -15.60 6.27 26.60
N ARG A 866 -15.11 6.91 27.68
CA ARG A 866 -14.04 6.32 28.50
C ARG A 866 -14.54 5.14 29.33
N GLU A 867 -15.83 5.08 29.66
CA GLU A 867 -16.50 3.88 30.17
C GLU A 867 -16.59 2.77 29.11
N LYS A 868 -16.94 3.09 27.86
CA LYS A 868 -16.93 2.14 26.73
C LYS A 868 -15.52 1.72 26.33
N ALA A 869 -14.51 2.59 26.41
CA ALA A 869 -13.11 2.29 26.16
C ALA A 869 -12.50 1.48 27.31
N LYS A 870 -12.98 1.70 28.54
CA LYS A 870 -12.68 0.84 29.70
C LYS A 870 -13.37 -0.51 29.55
N ALA A 871 -14.62 -0.59 29.12
CA ALA A 871 -15.30 -1.85 28.83
C ALA A 871 -14.65 -2.59 27.66
N PHE A 872 -14.29 -1.88 26.59
CA PHE A 872 -13.51 -2.42 25.48
C PHE A 872 -12.13 -2.86 25.95
N HIS A 873 -11.46 -2.12 26.84
CA HIS A 873 -10.23 -2.57 27.49
C HIS A 873 -10.48 -3.81 28.35
N ASP A 874 -11.55 -3.89 29.12
CA ASP A 874 -11.85 -5.05 29.98
C ASP A 874 -12.30 -6.28 29.16
N LEU A 875 -12.74 -6.10 27.90
CA LEU A 875 -12.99 -7.16 26.90
C LEU A 875 -11.74 -7.49 26.05
N ALA A 876 -10.91 -6.50 25.70
CA ALA A 876 -9.73 -6.62 24.84
C ALA A 876 -8.48 -7.05 25.62
N LYS A 877 -8.23 -6.52 26.82
CA LYS A 877 -7.12 -6.91 27.71
C LYS A 877 -7.05 -8.41 28.00
N PRO A 878 -8.16 -9.17 28.18
CA PRO A 878 -8.11 -10.63 28.26
C PRO A 878 -8.01 -11.35 26.90
N LEU A 879 -8.35 -10.69 25.78
CA LEU A 879 -8.41 -11.29 24.43
C LEU A 879 -7.30 -10.80 23.46
N LYS A 880 -6.46 -9.85 23.86
CA LYS A 880 -5.50 -9.10 23.02
C LYS A 880 -4.43 -9.92 22.30
N ASN A 881 -3.99 -11.02 22.90
CA ASN A 881 -2.93 -11.89 22.34
C ASN A 881 -3.47 -12.87 21.32
N SER A 882 -4.75 -12.76 21.00
CA SER A 882 -5.42 -13.63 20.10
C SER A 882 -5.00 -13.21 18.68
N SER A 883 -4.02 -13.93 18.12
CA SER A 883 -3.78 -14.00 16.65
C SER A 883 -5.07 -14.26 15.88
N THR A 884 -5.90 -14.98 16.61
CA THR A 884 -7.33 -15.10 16.57
C THR A 884 -7.98 -13.70 16.89
N VAL A 885 -8.73 -13.40 17.97
CA VAL A 885 -9.54 -12.15 18.11
C VAL A 885 -8.79 -10.86 17.74
N ARG A 886 -9.24 -10.17 16.70
CA ARG A 886 -8.55 -8.97 16.21
C ARG A 886 -9.19 -7.68 16.75
N PHE A 887 -8.52 -7.06 17.71
CA PHE A 887 -8.93 -5.77 18.26
C PHE A 887 -8.53 -4.64 17.32
N LEU A 888 -9.52 -3.91 16.84
CA LEU A 888 -9.34 -2.81 15.91
C LEU A 888 -9.83 -1.50 16.53
N ALA A 889 -9.32 -0.38 16.03
CA ALA A 889 -9.86 0.95 16.31
C ALA A 889 -10.07 1.67 14.97
N THR A 890 -11.31 2.07 14.68
CA THR A 890 -11.69 2.81 13.47
C THR A 890 -12.87 3.75 13.77
N ALA A 891 -13.09 4.73 12.92
CA ALA A 891 -14.37 5.42 12.80
C ALA A 891 -15.35 4.52 12.01
N ILE A 892 -16.64 4.50 12.37
CA ILE A 892 -17.78 4.01 11.54
C ILE A 892 -19.07 4.70 12.00
N ALA A 893 -19.81 5.36 11.11
CA ALA A 893 -20.95 6.22 11.47
C ALA A 893 -22.10 5.47 12.17
N ASN A 894 -22.59 5.99 13.31
CA ASN A 894 -23.83 5.48 13.92
C ASN A 894 -24.57 6.50 14.80
N GLU A 895 -25.67 7.05 14.29
CA GLU A 895 -26.51 8.02 15.01
C GLU A 895 -27.18 7.45 16.26
N LYS A 896 -27.38 6.12 16.35
CA LYS A 896 -28.02 5.47 17.52
C LYS A 896 -27.16 5.58 18.79
N HIS A 897 -25.84 5.73 18.64
CA HIS A 897 -24.86 5.65 19.73
C HIS A 897 -23.89 6.83 19.66
N LYS A 898 -24.29 8.01 20.17
CA LYS A 898 -23.40 9.19 20.22
C LYS A 898 -22.08 8.87 20.94
N GLY A 899 -20.96 9.16 20.27
CA GLY A 899 -19.61 9.04 20.82
C GLY A 899 -18.82 7.86 20.28
N ALA A 900 -18.76 6.78 21.05
CA ALA A 900 -18.10 5.54 20.66
C ALA A 900 -18.76 4.31 21.26
N THR A 901 -18.63 3.19 20.57
CA THR A 901 -19.20 1.90 20.94
C THR A 901 -18.26 0.76 20.50
N ILE A 902 -18.72 -0.49 20.60
CA ILE A 902 -17.98 -1.68 20.20
C ILE A 902 -18.76 -2.39 19.11
N TYR A 903 -18.24 -2.40 17.89
CA TYR A 903 -18.76 -3.25 16.81
C TYR A 903 -18.14 -4.63 16.90
N HIS A 904 -18.90 -5.63 16.49
CA HIS A 904 -18.45 -7.01 16.40
C HIS A 904 -18.60 -7.50 14.96
N TYR A 905 -17.48 -7.57 14.24
CA TYR A 905 -17.38 -8.28 12.96
C TYR A 905 -17.05 -9.75 13.20
N LYS A 906 -17.42 -10.63 12.27
CA LYS A 906 -17.13 -12.06 12.26
C LYS A 906 -16.89 -12.51 10.80
N GLU A 907 -15.65 -12.82 10.46
CA GLU A 907 -15.16 -13.12 9.10
C GLU A 907 -15.34 -11.96 8.12
N GLY A 908 -14.98 -10.75 8.56
CA GLY A 908 -15.18 -9.52 7.79
C GLY A 908 -16.64 -9.04 7.69
N ILE A 909 -17.62 -9.81 8.19
CA ILE A 909 -19.06 -9.47 8.13
C ILE A 909 -19.51 -8.91 9.48
N LEU A 910 -20.23 -7.78 9.50
CA LEU A 910 -20.72 -7.15 10.74
C LEU A 910 -21.87 -7.96 11.38
N VAL A 911 -21.82 -8.16 12.70
CA VAL A 911 -22.80 -8.94 13.49
C VAL A 911 -23.63 -8.05 14.44
N THR A 912 -23.04 -7.05 15.10
CA THR A 912 -23.76 -6.11 15.97
C THR A 912 -22.98 -4.79 16.14
N ASP A 913 -23.73 -3.70 16.32
CA ASP A 913 -23.25 -2.30 16.38
C ASP A 913 -23.25 -1.67 17.79
N ASP A 914 -23.80 -2.33 18.82
CA ASP A 914 -23.57 -1.98 20.23
C ASP A 914 -23.31 -3.21 21.11
N PHE A 915 -22.08 -3.72 21.04
CA PHE A 915 -21.64 -4.78 21.92
C PHE A 915 -21.31 -4.24 23.32
N SER A 916 -22.09 -4.65 24.32
CA SER A 916 -21.88 -4.30 25.74
C SER A 916 -21.41 -5.51 26.56
N LYS A 917 -22.09 -6.64 26.42
CA LYS A 917 -21.63 -7.96 26.88
C LYS A 917 -22.29 -9.08 26.05
N PRO A 918 -21.64 -10.25 25.94
CA PRO A 918 -22.20 -11.41 25.26
C PRO A 918 -23.34 -12.06 26.05
N ALA A 919 -24.34 -12.59 25.34
CA ALA A 919 -25.36 -13.46 25.93
C ALA A 919 -24.81 -14.90 26.01
N VAL A 920 -24.49 -15.35 27.22
CA VAL A 920 -23.96 -16.70 27.49
C VAL A 920 -25.10 -17.61 27.97
N PRO A 921 -25.56 -18.60 27.17
CA PRO A 921 -26.41 -19.66 27.69
C PRO A 921 -25.62 -20.57 28.65
N PRO A 922 -26.28 -21.32 29.55
CA PRO A 922 -25.61 -22.14 30.56
C PRO A 922 -24.54 -23.07 29.94
N VAL A 923 -23.40 -23.24 30.62
CA VAL A 923 -22.20 -23.95 30.10
C VAL A 923 -22.51 -25.35 29.53
N LYS A 924 -23.55 -26.03 30.04
CA LYS A 924 -24.00 -27.35 29.58
C LYS A 924 -24.76 -27.36 28.24
N THR A 925 -25.16 -26.21 27.70
CA THR A 925 -26.01 -26.09 26.50
C THR A 925 -25.37 -25.28 25.37
N ILE A 926 -24.08 -24.91 25.46
CA ILE A 926 -23.43 -24.10 24.44
C ILE A 926 -22.94 -24.99 23.28
N THR A 927 -23.70 -25.00 22.18
CA THR A 927 -23.40 -25.79 20.97
C THR A 927 -22.58 -25.02 19.93
N ASP A 928 -22.80 -23.71 19.78
CA ASP A 928 -21.93 -22.87 18.95
C ASP A 928 -20.58 -22.66 19.64
N LYS A 929 -19.54 -23.20 19.01
CA LYS A 929 -18.14 -23.11 19.45
C LYS A 929 -17.66 -21.66 19.61
N SER A 930 -18.35 -20.66 19.06
CA SER A 930 -18.09 -19.22 19.15
C SER A 930 -18.84 -18.50 20.27
N ALA A 931 -19.97 -19.03 20.75
CA ALA A 931 -20.63 -18.52 21.95
C ALA A 931 -19.83 -18.84 23.23
N LEU A 932 -19.06 -19.93 23.23
CA LEU A 932 -18.14 -20.35 24.29
C LEU A 932 -16.96 -19.40 24.56
N MET A 933 -16.70 -18.45 23.65
CA MET A 933 -15.48 -17.61 23.68
C MET A 933 -15.57 -16.47 24.68
N TRP A 934 -16.79 -16.29 25.17
CA TRP A 934 -17.33 -15.12 25.85
C TRP A 934 -17.70 -15.39 27.31
N CYS A 935 -17.61 -16.65 27.73
CA CYS A 935 -17.88 -17.13 29.08
C CYS A 935 -16.61 -17.11 29.92
N LYS A 936 -16.70 -16.54 31.12
CA LYS A 936 -15.84 -16.84 32.26
C LYS A 936 -16.69 -16.81 33.54
#